data_AF-Q0BZC4-F1
#
_entry.id   AF-Q0BZC4-F1
#
_cell.length_a   1.000
_cell.length_b   1.000
_cell.length_c   1.000
_cell.angle_alpha   90.00
_cell.angle_beta   90.00
_cell.angle_gamma   90.00
#
_symmetry.space_group_name_H-M   'P 1'
#
loop_
_entity.id
_entity.type
_entity.pdbx_description
1 polymer ?
#
loop_
_entity_poly.entity_id
_entity_poly.type
_entity_poly.pdbx_seq_one_letter_code
_entity_poly.pdbx_strand_id
1 'polypeptide(L)'
;MYRVSRLLPSLCLGALLALLPASAQLRDENAPYKDAYDALHGDRVVGEWQGTVSGSTVSQGSGRLGGQAVFVRRGYQDRDDFAIILHDQLNRKGLSFSEISIGMIPCGPQRGQTRLVHVLEFKDAAPGSGTFNFQNLLADTGRDDLMVMPIYGPVLDNPATLQTQWTDDTFTLQVSGRLRSAVVPARNGLIDTDSDQEGWLEYLNLDLKFELERTPETEELFASTLCDEAEHFTVVETKPMSGRENVVLDGAEFDIEFSEPLYEGSFDNSTIMMTTRDPDGEYIYVDAEYSLETPTLLRITPRERLRPGTIYDIILASGVGGVVGEDGETLDEDYEFFFSTLVEPENLRLDIYQVSRNAPLVDGKPAAARIYVDWEELEDIHPDYQVKSYPVEVDVRDKRDKLSFPMRKMRAERPDQFDDEDRRLGHDSLNLFGWTPTASDRPNDFIANVLADEYFPEDPELEPETIERDMDYASQSVDQLTVDFFIAEHSEWMNEGPEDAAVHQIIQSAQKERMFANQLLPVARVSMRYRGTYNITDTICSVPGIEWVVCSDGYNNYRDGDHPVSAAESIGDWSGLLNLFHQHISATSSADILVSYHPPSLGGGQAGTPFEQPDGLIVDPGEAYGGAPASPVLNDLLRDDGSSRPLVAMGTAGFRPNGTPAIVTAPLVVHEFGHIFGLPHIPFAQGPAHRKEVCAAGFKQTAASIEGMRITLDGAHGWPKSSETGNAQSTAPLLNLMFPCLWEPRQQYWIDDRQYNWLVERMPSMLRLTRSGHASIPSALREIRQANQTSPGLEPRLWPASYTPPAAPAPPAWIMVSGLADGENSGLLPAIRVPGPRARLADEDGPYEIRIEDAEGRTLARAAAGPDSVAGRRADRWPFAVTLPVSATPSRIIFSLDGKVLAERRASGGLAAPRFTSHPRNAAFRAGDQLEWLPGSQDDALSYTVRFTADGESWSTLAVLLNETAFQPDPATLRPGPAAAFEIIAYDGVNERSARLPVEIDTPLQPLLALPAGGAGSAPVEAAELVFNVPLDPGSLTHVRLLDPSGRDVPAKTVLDPSGTVISVSPQEPHQANTYTAVFGTMLKAADGRLLASETRIPFKALSLASATAASPSSRKVLPPPRPSRPVPAPDEVPSSPAPSGAAGRAQITLSLGQSVTLPAQILSCESNAGTGTVEIRFETEPGTPQKILMKRSVEGLISATLSRSTSAEIHSKGEDGADWFLTLKDGRVSAGGILSGEGMSAGFTANGECPSG
;
A
#
# COMPACT_ATOMS: atom_id res chain seq x y z
N MET A 1 -63.65 6.73 -14.25
CA MET A 1 -64.57 7.64 -13.51
C MET A 1 -64.83 8.83 -14.42
N TYR A 2 -66.01 8.90 -15.08
CA TYR A 2 -67.18 9.73 -14.70
C TYR A 2 -66.87 11.24 -14.78
N ARG A 3 -67.60 12.15 -15.47
CA ARG A 3 -68.98 12.19 -16.01
C ARG A 3 -69.10 13.52 -16.81
N VAL A 4 -69.46 13.56 -18.10
CA VAL A 4 -70.81 13.77 -18.70
C VAL A 4 -71.58 15.03 -18.25
N SER A 5 -71.92 15.92 -19.22
CA SER A 5 -73.27 16.50 -19.52
C SER A 5 -73.14 17.79 -20.36
N ARG A 6 -74.02 18.25 -21.26
CA ARG A 6 -75.09 17.72 -22.16
C ARG A 6 -75.72 18.96 -22.86
N LEU A 7 -76.13 18.81 -24.14
CA LEU A 7 -77.31 19.39 -24.84
C LEU A 7 -77.38 20.90 -25.28
N LEU A 8 -77.30 21.13 -26.62
CA LEU A 8 -78.29 21.69 -27.60
C LEU A 8 -79.54 22.50 -27.11
N PRO A 9 -80.30 23.29 -27.95
CA PRO A 9 -80.17 23.72 -29.37
C PRO A 9 -80.64 25.19 -29.70
N SER A 10 -80.62 25.60 -31.00
CA SER A 10 -81.59 26.47 -31.75
C SER A 10 -80.91 27.58 -32.59
N LEU A 11 -80.80 27.42 -33.92
CA LEU A 11 -81.71 27.96 -34.95
C LEU A 11 -81.74 29.50 -35.02
N CYS A 12 -81.02 30.09 -35.99
CA CYS A 12 -81.67 30.94 -37.00
C CYS A 12 -80.77 31.21 -38.22
N LEU A 13 -81.36 30.90 -39.37
CA LEU A 13 -80.93 31.17 -40.74
C LEU A 13 -80.89 32.69 -40.99
N GLY A 14 -79.89 33.18 -41.75
CA GLY A 14 -80.05 34.40 -42.55
C GLY A 14 -78.83 35.32 -42.64
N ALA A 15 -77.93 35.05 -43.59
CA ALA A 15 -77.47 36.00 -44.61
C ALA A 15 -76.25 35.39 -45.35
N LEU A 16 -76.51 34.88 -46.56
CA LEU A 16 -75.47 34.68 -47.57
C LEU A 16 -74.91 36.06 -47.98
N LEU A 17 -73.65 36.31 -47.68
CA LEU A 17 -72.77 37.15 -48.50
C LEU A 17 -71.53 36.31 -48.76
N ALA A 18 -71.49 35.72 -49.94
CA ALA A 18 -70.30 35.06 -50.46
C ALA A 18 -69.21 36.14 -50.65
N LEU A 19 -68.19 36.14 -49.79
CA LEU A 19 -66.86 36.57 -50.23
C LEU A 19 -66.38 35.46 -51.15
N LEU A 20 -66.33 35.76 -52.44
CA LEU A 20 -65.60 34.94 -53.41
C LEU A 20 -64.16 34.80 -52.89
N PRO A 21 -63.54 33.61 -52.96
CA PRO A 21 -62.10 33.52 -52.80
C PRO A 21 -61.47 34.48 -53.81
N ALA A 22 -60.47 35.25 -53.38
CA ALA A 22 -59.65 36.03 -54.30
C ALA A 22 -59.10 35.05 -55.34
N SER A 23 -59.71 35.04 -56.51
CA SER A 23 -59.22 34.27 -57.64
C SER A 23 -57.84 34.82 -57.95
N ALA A 24 -56.81 33.97 -57.84
CA ALA A 24 -55.45 34.28 -58.26
C ALA A 24 -55.49 35.12 -59.55
N GLN A 25 -55.08 36.39 -59.46
CA GLN A 25 -55.04 37.26 -60.61
C GLN A 25 -54.06 36.65 -61.62
N LEU A 26 -54.47 36.60 -62.89
CA LEU A 26 -53.57 36.28 -63.98
C LEU A 26 -52.40 37.28 -63.98
N ARG A 27 -51.20 36.76 -64.19
CA ARG A 27 -49.94 37.50 -64.37
C ARG A 27 -50.16 38.77 -65.19
N ASP A 28 -49.61 39.88 -64.73
CA ASP A 28 -49.53 41.09 -65.55
C ASP A 28 -48.59 40.83 -66.74
N GLU A 29 -49.16 40.70 -67.95
CA GLU A 29 -48.41 40.42 -69.19
C GLU A 29 -47.36 41.48 -69.51
N ASN A 30 -47.42 42.65 -68.86
CA ASN A 30 -46.54 43.80 -69.08
C ASN A 30 -45.42 43.96 -68.03
N ALA A 31 -45.22 42.98 -67.13
CA ALA A 31 -44.09 43.03 -66.20
C ALA A 31 -42.74 43.00 -66.98
N PRO A 32 -41.82 43.95 -66.76
CA PRO A 32 -40.64 44.19 -67.60
C PRO A 32 -39.58 43.10 -67.52
N TYR A 33 -39.69 42.18 -66.56
CA TYR A 33 -38.76 41.10 -66.36
C TYR A 33 -39.37 39.75 -66.73
N LYS A 34 -39.79 39.53 -67.97
CA LYS A 34 -40.36 38.22 -68.38
C LYS A 34 -39.46 37.02 -68.01
N ASP A 35 -38.15 37.29 -67.86
CA ASP A 35 -37.08 36.33 -67.64
C ASP A 35 -36.52 36.32 -66.20
N ALA A 36 -36.92 37.25 -65.32
CA ALA A 36 -36.42 37.32 -63.92
C ALA A 36 -37.44 36.88 -62.86
N TYR A 37 -38.70 36.62 -63.24
CA TYR A 37 -39.66 35.94 -62.36
C TYR A 37 -39.39 34.42 -62.42
N ASP A 38 -38.41 34.04 -61.60
CA ASP A 38 -38.08 32.72 -61.06
C ASP A 38 -37.63 31.59 -62.02
N ALA A 39 -36.43 31.07 -61.73
CA ALA A 39 -35.81 29.92 -62.39
C ALA A 39 -36.34 28.57 -61.86
N LEU A 40 -37.19 28.56 -60.82
CA LEU A 40 -37.72 27.32 -60.23
C LEU A 40 -39.24 27.11 -60.37
N HIS A 41 -40.09 28.15 -60.31
CA HIS A 41 -41.57 27.92 -60.27
C HIS A 41 -42.43 28.53 -61.39
N GLY A 42 -41.84 29.19 -62.39
CA GLY A 42 -42.58 29.72 -63.54
C GLY A 42 -43.69 30.72 -63.15
N ASP A 43 -44.64 30.98 -64.06
CA ASP A 43 -45.58 32.12 -64.13
C ASP A 43 -46.57 32.38 -62.95
N ARG A 44 -46.28 32.01 -61.70
CA ARG A 44 -47.21 32.09 -60.55
C ARG A 44 -46.94 33.28 -59.62
N VAL A 45 -48.00 34.03 -59.31
CA VAL A 45 -48.04 35.06 -58.25
C VAL A 45 -48.16 34.36 -56.90
N VAL A 46 -47.29 34.69 -55.94
CA VAL A 46 -47.14 33.90 -54.70
C VAL A 46 -47.77 34.53 -53.46
N GLY A 47 -48.19 35.81 -53.52
CA GLY A 47 -48.96 36.46 -52.46
C GLY A 47 -49.28 37.91 -52.76
N GLU A 48 -50.26 38.47 -52.06
CA GLU A 48 -50.58 39.90 -52.08
C GLU A 48 -49.91 40.60 -50.90
N TRP A 49 -49.40 41.82 -51.14
CA TRP A 49 -48.89 42.67 -50.07
C TRP A 49 -49.60 44.01 -50.09
N GLN A 50 -49.67 44.64 -48.93
CA GLN A 50 -50.17 46.00 -48.78
C GLN A 50 -49.23 46.80 -47.89
N GLY A 51 -49.08 48.08 -48.19
CA GLY A 51 -48.29 48.98 -47.38
C GLY A 51 -48.79 50.40 -47.45
N THR A 52 -48.22 51.25 -46.61
CA THR A 52 -48.42 52.69 -46.65
C THR A 52 -47.08 53.40 -46.67
N VAL A 53 -47.04 54.48 -47.44
CA VAL A 53 -45.92 55.44 -47.45
C VAL A 53 -46.48 56.78 -47.02
N SER A 54 -45.88 57.36 -45.98
CA SER A 54 -46.33 58.62 -45.41
C SER A 54 -45.15 59.54 -45.08
N GLY A 55 -45.42 60.83 -44.87
CA GLY A 55 -44.40 61.81 -44.46
C GLY A 55 -43.59 62.45 -45.59
N SER A 56 -43.72 61.97 -46.84
CA SER A 56 -43.08 62.54 -48.03
C SER A 56 -43.99 63.53 -48.77
N THR A 57 -43.40 64.59 -49.32
CA THR A 57 -44.02 65.61 -50.17
C THR A 57 -44.07 65.22 -51.66
N VAL A 58 -43.32 64.18 -52.04
CA VAL A 58 -43.08 63.67 -53.41
C VAL A 58 -43.58 62.22 -53.54
N SER A 59 -44.32 61.72 -52.54
CA SER A 59 -44.82 60.34 -52.51
C SER A 59 -45.90 60.09 -53.57
N GLN A 60 -46.13 58.82 -53.88
CA GLN A 60 -47.22 58.39 -54.74
C GLN A 60 -48.58 58.92 -54.23
N GLY A 61 -49.41 59.45 -55.13
CA GLY A 61 -50.55 60.33 -54.82
C GLY A 61 -51.68 59.78 -53.93
N SER A 62 -51.57 58.56 -53.40
CA SER A 62 -52.55 57.95 -52.49
C SER A 62 -51.98 57.54 -51.12
N GLY A 63 -50.65 57.56 -50.93
CA GLY A 63 -49.99 57.07 -49.72
C GLY A 63 -50.13 55.56 -49.44
N ARG A 64 -50.72 54.80 -50.37
CA ARG A 64 -50.91 53.34 -50.27
C ARG A 64 -50.04 52.65 -51.31
N LEU A 65 -49.40 51.56 -50.92
CA LEU A 65 -48.67 50.64 -51.79
C LEU A 65 -49.37 49.29 -51.81
N GLY A 66 -49.23 48.55 -52.90
CA GLY A 66 -49.62 47.15 -52.92
C GLY A 66 -49.45 46.53 -54.30
N GLY A 67 -49.40 45.20 -54.33
CA GLY A 67 -49.26 44.48 -55.58
C GLY A 67 -48.72 43.08 -55.37
N GLN A 68 -47.84 42.67 -56.26
CA GLN A 68 -47.35 41.30 -56.34
C GLN A 68 -46.01 41.18 -55.60
N ALA A 69 -45.84 40.07 -54.87
CA ALA A 69 -44.59 39.69 -54.25
C ALA A 69 -43.90 38.58 -55.07
N VAL A 70 -42.57 38.59 -55.09
CA VAL A 70 -41.71 37.59 -55.73
C VAL A 70 -40.70 37.12 -54.71
N PHE A 71 -40.66 35.82 -54.46
CA PHE A 71 -39.56 35.23 -53.71
C PHE A 71 -38.38 35.04 -54.65
N VAL A 72 -37.22 35.56 -54.26
CA VAL A 72 -36.01 35.46 -55.06
C VAL A 72 -35.02 34.63 -54.28
N ARG A 73 -34.78 33.41 -54.75
CA ARG A 73 -33.69 32.56 -54.26
C ARG A 73 -32.40 32.98 -54.94
N ARG A 74 -31.79 34.10 -54.52
CA ARG A 74 -30.46 34.49 -54.99
C ARG A 74 -29.41 33.95 -54.00
N GLY A 75 -28.68 32.92 -54.48
CA GLY A 75 -27.58 32.12 -53.88
C GLY A 75 -26.92 32.60 -52.58
N TYR A 76 -26.46 31.70 -51.71
CA TYR A 76 -25.51 30.60 -51.99
C TYR A 76 -26.03 29.25 -51.46
N GLN A 77 -25.54 28.12 -52.02
CA GLN A 77 -25.74 26.82 -51.36
C GLN A 77 -25.16 26.93 -49.94
N ASP A 78 -25.90 26.40 -48.95
CA ASP A 78 -25.53 26.33 -47.53
C ASP A 78 -25.84 27.58 -46.66
N ARG A 79 -26.85 28.41 -47.01
CA ARG A 79 -27.37 29.47 -46.12
C ARG A 79 -28.89 29.41 -45.92
N ASP A 80 -29.31 29.72 -44.69
CA ASP A 80 -30.67 29.66 -44.16
C ASP A 80 -31.45 30.99 -44.32
N ASP A 81 -31.26 31.67 -45.45
CA ASP A 81 -31.90 32.95 -45.72
C ASP A 81 -32.67 33.00 -47.04
N PHE A 82 -33.69 33.86 -47.09
CA PHE A 82 -34.44 34.13 -48.32
C PHE A 82 -34.63 35.62 -48.58
N ALA A 83 -34.99 35.96 -49.82
CA ALA A 83 -35.30 37.33 -50.23
C ALA A 83 -36.70 37.43 -50.85
N ILE A 84 -37.36 38.55 -50.61
CA ILE A 84 -38.65 38.90 -51.20
C ILE A 84 -38.54 40.26 -51.90
N ILE A 85 -39.05 40.34 -53.12
CA ILE A 85 -39.19 41.56 -53.88
C ILE A 85 -40.67 41.90 -54.00
N LEU A 86 -41.05 43.09 -53.57
CA LEU A 86 -42.41 43.59 -53.59
C LEU A 86 -42.56 44.64 -54.69
N HIS A 87 -43.43 44.38 -55.66
CA HIS A 87 -43.73 45.32 -56.74
C HIS A 87 -45.02 46.07 -56.46
N ASP A 88 -44.95 47.40 -56.45
CA ASP A 88 -46.11 48.26 -56.26
C ASP A 88 -46.87 48.43 -57.58
N GLN A 89 -47.77 47.48 -57.85
CA GLN A 89 -48.62 47.50 -59.04
C GLN A 89 -49.83 48.42 -58.88
N LEU A 90 -50.20 48.76 -57.64
CA LEU A 90 -51.34 49.63 -57.34
C LEU A 90 -51.18 51.02 -57.97
N ASN A 91 -49.95 51.56 -58.02
CA ASN A 91 -49.68 52.93 -58.50
C ASN A 91 -48.88 52.99 -59.81
N ARG A 92 -48.75 51.87 -60.55
CA ARG A 92 -47.93 51.79 -61.78
C ARG A 92 -48.29 52.85 -62.83
N LYS A 93 -47.26 53.40 -63.51
CA LYS A 93 -47.40 54.32 -64.66
C LYS A 93 -46.75 53.66 -65.89
N GLY A 94 -47.54 52.99 -66.72
CA GLY A 94 -47.04 52.25 -67.88
C GLY A 94 -46.24 51.01 -67.46
N LEU A 95 -44.99 50.91 -67.94
CA LEU A 95 -44.05 49.83 -67.56
C LEU A 95 -43.27 50.14 -66.28
N SER A 96 -43.42 51.34 -65.71
CA SER A 96 -42.73 51.75 -64.48
C SER A 96 -43.58 51.44 -63.24
N PHE A 97 -42.95 50.88 -62.21
CA PHE A 97 -43.51 50.64 -60.87
C PHE A 97 -42.41 50.81 -59.83
N SER A 98 -42.79 51.00 -58.57
CA SER A 98 -41.81 51.02 -57.47
C SER A 98 -41.52 49.59 -56.98
N GLU A 99 -40.29 49.33 -56.60
CA GLU A 99 -39.81 48.01 -56.15
C GLU A 99 -39.22 48.10 -54.75
N ILE A 100 -39.63 47.22 -53.85
CA ILE A 100 -38.99 47.03 -52.53
C ILE A 100 -38.32 45.67 -52.52
N SER A 101 -37.01 45.63 -52.38
CA SER A 101 -36.24 44.38 -52.23
C SER A 101 -35.86 44.22 -50.77
N ILE A 102 -36.25 43.09 -50.16
CA ILE A 102 -35.86 42.69 -48.80
C ILE A 102 -35.11 41.37 -48.95
N GLY A 103 -33.84 41.33 -48.55
CA GLY A 103 -33.01 40.13 -48.67
C GLY A 103 -32.38 39.74 -47.33
N MET A 104 -31.74 38.56 -47.28
CA MET A 104 -31.15 38.02 -46.05
C MET A 104 -32.18 37.91 -44.91
N ILE A 105 -33.42 37.52 -45.22
CA ILE A 105 -34.47 37.32 -44.22
C ILE A 105 -34.19 35.99 -43.52
N PRO A 106 -33.98 35.98 -42.19
CA PRO A 106 -33.78 34.73 -41.46
C PRO A 106 -35.04 33.86 -41.55
N CYS A 107 -34.88 32.56 -41.78
CA CYS A 107 -35.98 31.59 -41.72
C CYS A 107 -36.39 31.26 -40.26
N GLY A 108 -37.50 30.54 -40.08
CA GLY A 108 -37.85 29.90 -38.80
C GLY A 108 -38.72 30.72 -37.84
N PRO A 109 -39.49 30.09 -36.92
CA PRO A 109 -40.70 30.65 -36.27
C PRO A 109 -40.52 31.80 -35.27
N GLN A 110 -39.40 32.50 -35.24
CA GLN A 110 -39.13 33.53 -34.23
C GLN A 110 -39.89 34.82 -34.51
N ARG A 111 -40.58 35.34 -33.48
CA ARG A 111 -41.15 36.70 -33.43
C ARG A 111 -40.08 37.80 -33.28
N GLY A 112 -38.85 37.52 -33.72
CA GLY A 112 -37.72 38.43 -33.58
C GLY A 112 -37.91 39.69 -34.42
N GLN A 113 -37.40 40.81 -33.93
CA GLN A 113 -37.24 42.02 -34.75
C GLN A 113 -35.85 41.95 -35.38
N THR A 114 -35.80 41.66 -36.67
CA THR A 114 -34.58 41.69 -37.48
C THR A 114 -34.27 43.12 -37.86
N ARG A 115 -33.02 43.54 -37.64
CA ARG A 115 -32.53 44.85 -38.08
C ARG A 115 -32.31 44.83 -39.59
N LEU A 116 -32.97 45.72 -40.33
CA LEU A 116 -32.71 45.92 -41.74
C LEU A 116 -31.71 47.06 -41.96
N VAL A 117 -30.69 46.81 -42.78
CA VAL A 117 -29.69 47.79 -43.19
C VAL A 117 -29.69 47.96 -44.71
N HIS A 118 -29.14 49.07 -45.19
CA HIS A 118 -28.96 49.26 -46.63
C HIS A 118 -27.94 48.23 -47.17
N VAL A 119 -28.12 47.74 -48.40
CA VAL A 119 -27.26 46.68 -48.97
C VAL A 119 -25.76 47.02 -48.98
N LEU A 120 -25.41 48.31 -49.02
CA LEU A 120 -24.02 48.79 -48.98
C LEU A 120 -23.41 48.80 -47.56
N GLU A 121 -24.24 48.79 -46.52
CA GLU A 121 -23.83 48.81 -45.10
C GLU A 121 -23.79 47.39 -44.51
N PHE A 122 -24.25 46.39 -45.26
CA PHE A 122 -24.43 45.02 -44.79
C PHE A 122 -23.12 44.38 -44.30
N LYS A 123 -21.98 44.72 -44.92
CA LYS A 123 -20.66 44.18 -44.55
C LYS A 123 -20.27 44.49 -43.10
N ASP A 124 -20.75 45.60 -42.56
CA ASP A 124 -20.41 46.07 -41.20
C ASP A 124 -21.61 45.91 -40.24
N ALA A 125 -22.65 45.20 -40.66
CA ALA A 125 -23.85 44.96 -39.85
C ALA A 125 -23.66 43.77 -38.90
N ALA A 126 -24.32 43.81 -37.73
CA ALA A 126 -24.31 42.69 -36.80
C ALA A 126 -24.90 41.43 -37.46
N PRO A 127 -24.38 40.22 -37.16
CA PRO A 127 -24.97 38.95 -37.57
C PRO A 127 -26.48 38.91 -37.31
N GLY A 128 -27.24 38.26 -38.20
CA GLY A 128 -28.70 38.24 -38.15
C GLY A 128 -29.39 39.54 -38.62
N SER A 129 -28.67 40.50 -39.22
CA SER A 129 -29.29 41.65 -39.92
C SER A 129 -29.83 41.23 -41.30
N GLY A 130 -30.91 41.88 -41.76
CA GLY A 130 -31.41 41.74 -43.13
C GLY A 130 -31.04 42.92 -44.02
N THR A 131 -31.18 42.77 -45.33
CA THR A 131 -30.95 43.86 -46.31
C THR A 131 -32.27 44.44 -46.80
N PHE A 132 -32.27 45.76 -47.02
CA PHE A 132 -33.44 46.48 -47.54
C PHE A 132 -33.04 47.48 -48.62
N ASN A 133 -33.81 47.51 -49.70
CA ASN A 133 -33.68 48.48 -50.77
C ASN A 133 -35.07 48.91 -51.27
N PHE A 134 -35.30 50.22 -51.44
CA PHE A 134 -36.54 50.73 -52.02
C PHE A 134 -36.23 51.59 -53.25
N GLN A 135 -36.68 51.15 -54.42
CA GLN A 135 -36.60 51.88 -55.68
C GLN A 135 -37.95 52.55 -55.97
N ASN A 136 -38.08 53.82 -55.59
CA ASN A 136 -39.32 54.58 -55.77
C ASN A 136 -39.41 55.23 -57.16
N LEU A 137 -39.63 54.43 -58.21
CA LEU A 137 -39.72 54.91 -59.61
C LEU A 137 -41.01 55.69 -59.93
N LEU A 138 -41.99 55.67 -59.02
CA LEU A 138 -43.29 56.33 -59.20
C LEU A 138 -43.40 57.65 -58.43
N ALA A 139 -42.32 58.09 -57.80
CA ALA A 139 -42.25 59.36 -57.13
C ALA A 139 -42.68 60.51 -58.06
N ASP A 140 -43.54 61.39 -57.55
CA ASP A 140 -44.08 62.51 -58.30
C ASP A 140 -43.72 63.81 -57.59
N THR A 141 -42.72 64.52 -58.13
CA THR A 141 -42.23 65.77 -57.56
C THR A 141 -43.20 66.93 -57.81
N GLY A 142 -44.25 66.72 -58.62
CA GLY A 142 -45.13 67.78 -59.12
C GLY A 142 -44.42 68.80 -60.03
N ARG A 143 -43.17 68.52 -60.41
CA ARG A 143 -42.27 69.42 -61.14
C ARG A 143 -41.44 68.63 -62.16
N ASP A 144 -41.62 68.94 -63.44
CA ASP A 144 -40.92 68.26 -64.55
C ASP A 144 -39.39 68.52 -64.56
N ASP A 145 -38.93 69.52 -63.80
CA ASP A 145 -37.52 69.90 -63.63
C ASP A 145 -36.89 69.31 -62.36
N LEU A 146 -37.59 68.43 -61.64
CA LEU A 146 -37.08 67.73 -60.46
C LEU A 146 -37.32 66.22 -60.60
N MET A 147 -36.37 65.41 -60.16
CA MET A 147 -36.53 63.95 -60.09
C MET A 147 -36.03 63.40 -58.75
N VAL A 148 -36.62 62.28 -58.31
CA VAL A 148 -36.06 61.46 -57.24
C VAL A 148 -34.92 60.62 -57.81
N MET A 149 -33.76 60.65 -57.16
CA MET A 149 -32.56 59.98 -57.68
C MET A 149 -32.73 58.45 -57.70
N PRO A 150 -32.71 57.78 -58.88
CA PRO A 150 -33.03 56.34 -58.97
C PRO A 150 -31.91 55.42 -58.48
N ILE A 151 -30.65 55.86 -58.63
CA ILE A 151 -29.45 55.05 -58.34
C ILE A 151 -29.08 55.11 -56.85
N TYR A 152 -29.61 56.10 -56.11
CA TYR A 152 -29.54 56.22 -54.66
C TYR A 152 -30.96 56.33 -54.10
N GLY A 153 -31.78 55.32 -54.37
CA GLY A 153 -33.16 55.25 -53.87
C GLY A 153 -33.24 55.49 -52.35
N PRO A 154 -34.45 55.76 -51.79
CA PRO A 154 -34.63 56.03 -50.37
C PRO A 154 -33.76 55.12 -49.48
N VAL A 155 -32.72 55.68 -48.88
CA VAL A 155 -31.78 54.98 -47.99
C VAL A 155 -32.37 54.99 -46.59
N LEU A 156 -32.21 53.92 -45.82
CA LEU A 156 -32.64 53.89 -44.43
C LEU A 156 -31.97 55.01 -43.62
N ASP A 157 -32.75 55.89 -42.99
CA ASP A 157 -32.26 56.99 -42.15
C ASP A 157 -31.87 56.51 -40.73
N ASN A 158 -32.48 55.40 -40.32
CA ASN A 158 -32.21 54.57 -39.15
C ASN A 158 -32.63 53.14 -39.52
N PRO A 159 -32.10 52.09 -38.86
CA PRO A 159 -32.42 50.73 -39.28
C PRO A 159 -33.93 50.50 -39.30
N ALA A 160 -34.44 49.98 -40.42
CA ALA A 160 -35.80 49.49 -40.45
C ALA A 160 -35.88 48.24 -39.59
N THR A 161 -37.06 47.96 -39.07
CA THR A 161 -37.34 46.71 -38.37
C THR A 161 -38.13 45.82 -39.30
N LEU A 162 -37.66 44.59 -39.46
CA LEU A 162 -38.37 43.49 -40.06
C LEU A 162 -38.89 42.61 -38.94
N GLN A 163 -40.19 42.36 -38.92
CA GLN A 163 -40.80 41.39 -38.02
C GLN A 163 -41.43 40.29 -38.85
N THR A 164 -41.00 39.06 -38.61
CA THR A 164 -41.57 37.87 -39.24
C THR A 164 -42.36 37.06 -38.20
N GLN A 165 -43.38 36.36 -38.65
CA GLN A 165 -44.16 35.46 -37.82
C GLN A 165 -44.67 34.29 -38.65
N TRP A 166 -44.45 33.09 -38.14
CA TRP A 166 -44.95 31.84 -38.69
C TRP A 166 -46.05 31.31 -37.77
N THR A 167 -47.11 30.78 -38.39
CA THR A 167 -48.13 29.94 -37.74
C THR A 167 -48.25 28.64 -38.54
N ASP A 168 -49.06 27.69 -38.08
CA ASP A 168 -49.29 26.46 -38.85
C ASP A 168 -49.83 26.73 -40.26
N ASP A 169 -50.54 27.87 -40.44
CA ASP A 169 -51.31 28.21 -41.63
C ASP A 169 -50.82 29.46 -42.38
N THR A 170 -49.96 30.30 -41.78
CA THR A 170 -49.56 31.59 -42.38
C THR A 170 -48.13 32.02 -42.04
N PHE A 171 -47.49 32.69 -43.00
CA PHE A 171 -46.24 33.44 -42.82
C PHE A 171 -46.54 34.92 -43.03
N THR A 172 -46.26 35.76 -42.03
CA THR A 172 -46.41 37.21 -42.14
C THR A 172 -45.07 37.89 -41.99
N LEU A 173 -44.86 38.92 -42.80
CA LEU A 173 -43.69 39.78 -42.77
C LEU A 173 -44.14 41.23 -42.67
N GLN A 174 -43.67 41.96 -41.67
CA GLN A 174 -43.93 43.39 -41.51
C GLN A 174 -42.61 44.15 -41.53
N VAL A 175 -42.50 45.16 -42.39
CA VAL A 175 -41.36 46.09 -42.36
C VAL A 175 -41.85 47.48 -41.97
N SER A 176 -41.21 48.06 -40.97
CA SER A 176 -41.42 49.45 -40.59
C SER A 176 -40.09 50.20 -40.50
N GLY A 177 -40.01 51.39 -41.11
CA GLY A 177 -38.78 52.17 -41.08
C GLY A 177 -38.91 53.53 -41.74
N ARG A 178 -37.97 54.43 -41.39
CA ARG A 178 -37.86 55.75 -41.98
C ARG A 178 -36.77 55.74 -43.05
N LEU A 179 -37.14 56.18 -44.24
CA LEU A 179 -36.29 56.24 -45.41
C LEU A 179 -36.02 57.70 -45.78
N ARG A 180 -34.84 57.96 -46.33
CA ARG A 180 -34.36 59.27 -46.77
C ARG A 180 -33.97 59.21 -48.23
N SER A 181 -34.59 60.04 -49.07
CA SER A 181 -34.31 60.10 -50.51
C SER A 181 -33.89 61.51 -50.92
N ALA A 182 -33.06 61.64 -51.95
CA ALA A 182 -32.67 62.93 -52.50
C ALA A 182 -33.56 63.27 -53.70
N VAL A 183 -34.23 64.42 -53.62
CA VAL A 183 -34.89 65.08 -54.76
C VAL A 183 -33.86 66.03 -55.36
N VAL A 184 -33.55 65.86 -56.63
CA VAL A 184 -32.54 66.67 -57.32
C VAL A 184 -33.12 67.30 -58.58
N PRO A 185 -32.67 68.50 -58.96
CA PRO A 185 -33.03 69.10 -60.23
C PRO A 185 -32.54 68.25 -61.40
N ALA A 186 -33.40 68.13 -62.39
CA ALA A 186 -33.13 67.37 -63.59
C ALA A 186 -33.54 68.15 -64.83
N ARG A 187 -32.66 68.15 -65.83
CA ARG A 187 -32.93 68.72 -67.15
C ARG A 187 -32.77 67.62 -68.18
N ASN A 188 -33.85 67.33 -68.91
CA ASN A 188 -33.91 66.23 -69.89
C ASN A 188 -33.59 64.84 -69.29
N GLY A 189 -33.99 64.58 -68.04
CA GLY A 189 -33.78 63.28 -67.37
C GLY A 189 -32.35 63.02 -66.88
N LEU A 190 -31.48 64.03 -66.91
CA LEU A 190 -30.15 64.01 -66.29
C LEU A 190 -30.09 65.04 -65.17
N ILE A 191 -29.28 64.76 -64.13
CA ILE A 191 -29.07 65.67 -63.00
C ILE A 191 -28.53 67.01 -63.52
N ASP A 192 -29.24 68.10 -63.22
CA ASP A 192 -28.82 69.47 -63.55
C ASP A 192 -27.90 69.97 -62.44
N THR A 193 -26.60 69.69 -62.59
CA THR A 193 -25.57 70.07 -61.61
C THR A 193 -25.44 71.57 -61.42
N ASP A 194 -25.88 72.40 -62.38
CA ASP A 194 -25.84 73.86 -62.27
C ASP A 194 -26.93 74.39 -61.33
N SER A 195 -27.96 73.57 -61.05
CA SER A 195 -29.09 73.91 -60.18
C SER A 195 -29.11 73.07 -58.90
N ASP A 196 -28.08 72.27 -58.62
CA ASP A 196 -28.04 71.25 -57.55
C ASP A 196 -28.48 71.73 -56.15
N GLN A 197 -28.25 73.01 -55.84
CA GLN A 197 -28.70 73.71 -54.63
C GLN A 197 -30.23 73.75 -54.46
N GLU A 198 -31.02 73.55 -55.53
CA GLU A 198 -32.49 73.49 -55.47
C GLU A 198 -33.01 72.11 -55.05
N GLY A 199 -32.15 71.10 -54.93
CA GLY A 199 -32.50 69.79 -54.40
C GLY A 199 -32.74 69.80 -52.89
N TRP A 200 -33.46 68.80 -52.39
CA TRP A 200 -33.65 68.59 -50.95
C TRP A 200 -33.67 67.11 -50.60
N LEU A 201 -33.45 66.83 -49.30
CA LEU A 201 -33.66 65.50 -48.74
C LEU A 201 -35.11 65.36 -48.30
N GLU A 202 -35.73 64.30 -48.77
CA GLU A 202 -37.05 63.89 -48.39
C GLU A 202 -36.99 62.71 -47.42
N TYR A 203 -37.90 62.70 -46.45
CA TYR A 203 -38.06 61.59 -45.53
C TYR A 203 -39.43 60.96 -45.72
N LEU A 204 -39.49 59.63 -45.75
CA LEU A 204 -40.74 58.89 -45.82
C LEU A 204 -40.73 57.75 -44.81
N ASN A 205 -41.88 57.53 -44.17
CA ASN A 205 -42.10 56.37 -43.31
C ASN A 205 -42.77 55.29 -44.15
N LEU A 206 -42.16 54.12 -44.16
CA LEU A 206 -42.68 52.93 -44.80
C LEU A 206 -43.19 51.99 -43.71
N ASP A 207 -44.43 51.53 -43.85
CA ASP A 207 -45.02 50.45 -43.07
C ASP A 207 -45.72 49.50 -44.04
N LEU A 208 -45.18 48.30 -44.21
CA LEU A 208 -45.70 47.30 -45.12
C LEU A 208 -45.94 45.99 -44.39
N LYS A 209 -46.98 45.28 -44.83
CA LYS A 209 -47.29 43.92 -44.39
C LYS A 209 -47.46 43.02 -45.61
N PHE A 210 -46.72 41.93 -45.62
CA PHE A 210 -46.85 40.80 -46.52
C PHE A 210 -47.41 39.59 -45.74
N GLU A 211 -48.28 38.81 -46.38
CA GLU A 211 -48.86 37.61 -45.81
C GLU A 211 -48.92 36.51 -46.88
N LEU A 212 -48.39 35.34 -46.53
CA LEU A 212 -48.39 34.12 -47.32
C LEU A 212 -49.21 33.07 -46.57
N GLU A 213 -50.37 32.71 -47.10
CA GLU A 213 -51.16 31.58 -46.58
C GLU A 213 -50.55 30.25 -47.03
N ARG A 214 -50.58 29.24 -46.17
CA ARG A 214 -50.15 27.87 -46.45
C ARG A 214 -51.29 27.10 -47.12
N THR A 215 -51.21 26.96 -48.43
CA THR A 215 -52.15 26.16 -49.24
C THR A 215 -51.37 25.11 -50.03
N PRO A 216 -52.03 24.08 -50.61
CA PRO A 216 -51.34 23.11 -51.47
C PRO A 216 -50.55 23.76 -52.62
N GLU A 217 -50.95 24.94 -53.07
CA GLU A 217 -50.28 25.70 -54.14
C GLU A 217 -49.08 26.52 -53.66
N THR A 218 -49.02 26.89 -52.38
CA THR A 218 -47.95 27.70 -51.76
C THR A 218 -47.09 26.90 -50.78
N GLU A 219 -47.39 25.63 -50.52
CA GLU A 219 -46.72 24.75 -49.55
C GLU A 219 -45.20 24.70 -49.73
N GLU A 220 -44.71 24.56 -50.96
CA GLU A 220 -43.28 24.49 -51.25
C GLU A 220 -42.57 25.80 -50.92
N LEU A 221 -43.22 26.93 -51.20
CA LEU A 221 -42.72 28.26 -50.86
C LEU A 221 -42.78 28.51 -49.36
N PHE A 222 -43.87 28.12 -48.72
CA PHE A 222 -44.04 28.19 -47.28
C PHE A 222 -42.96 27.38 -46.57
N ALA A 223 -42.69 26.15 -47.05
CA ALA A 223 -41.61 25.31 -46.55
C ALA A 223 -40.24 25.97 -46.73
N SER A 224 -40.00 26.69 -47.84
CA SER A 224 -38.74 27.44 -48.01
C SER A 224 -38.53 28.63 -47.06
N THR A 225 -39.55 29.00 -46.29
CA THR A 225 -39.42 30.03 -45.22
C THR A 225 -39.16 29.44 -43.84
N LEU A 226 -39.18 28.11 -43.70
CA LEU A 226 -38.86 27.38 -42.46
C LEU A 226 -37.39 26.94 -42.51
N CYS A 227 -36.62 27.14 -41.44
CA CYS A 227 -35.26 26.58 -41.35
C CYS A 227 -35.31 25.08 -41.07
N ASP A 228 -34.24 24.38 -41.42
CA ASP A 228 -33.88 23.15 -40.71
C ASP A 228 -33.56 23.53 -39.24
N GLU A 229 -33.88 22.67 -38.27
CA GLU A 229 -33.56 22.97 -36.87
C GLU A 229 -32.03 23.11 -36.74
N ALA A 230 -31.53 24.34 -36.55
CA ALA A 230 -30.12 24.61 -36.32
C ALA A 230 -29.62 23.73 -35.17
N GLU A 231 -28.49 23.04 -35.40
CA GLU A 231 -27.80 22.35 -34.31
C GLU A 231 -27.45 23.39 -33.25
N HIS A 232 -27.80 23.11 -31.98
CA HIS A 232 -27.68 24.09 -30.90
C HIS A 232 -26.22 24.58 -30.78
N PHE A 233 -26.02 25.91 -30.85
CA PHE A 233 -24.72 26.52 -30.56
C PHE A 233 -24.34 26.22 -29.11
N THR A 234 -23.35 25.35 -28.94
CA THR A 234 -22.98 24.77 -27.65
C THR A 234 -21.47 24.66 -27.52
N VAL A 235 -20.98 24.61 -26.28
CA VAL A 235 -19.60 24.22 -26.00
C VAL A 235 -19.49 22.71 -26.17
N VAL A 236 -18.65 22.27 -27.10
CA VAL A 236 -18.38 20.87 -27.43
C VAL A 236 -17.40 20.26 -26.43
N GLU A 237 -16.28 20.94 -26.17
CA GLU A 237 -15.20 20.46 -25.31
C GLU A 237 -14.48 21.63 -24.65
N THR A 238 -13.98 21.40 -23.43
CA THR A 238 -13.02 22.28 -22.75
C THR A 238 -11.72 21.52 -22.48
N LYS A 239 -10.58 22.19 -22.70
CA LYS A 239 -9.25 21.70 -22.37
C LYS A 239 -8.57 22.71 -21.45
N PRO A 240 -8.30 22.36 -20.19
CA PRO A 240 -8.65 21.10 -19.56
C PRO A 240 -10.16 20.96 -19.34
N MET A 241 -10.62 19.72 -19.11
CA MET A 241 -12.02 19.46 -18.76
C MET A 241 -12.38 20.09 -17.40
N SER A 242 -13.65 20.42 -17.22
CA SER A 242 -14.20 20.88 -15.93
C SER A 242 -13.84 19.95 -14.77
N GLY A 243 -13.34 20.52 -13.68
CA GLY A 243 -12.87 19.81 -12.51
C GLY A 243 -11.43 19.31 -12.59
N ARG A 244 -10.65 19.70 -13.60
CA ARG A 244 -9.23 19.35 -13.67
C ARG A 244 -8.46 19.93 -12.48
N GLU A 245 -7.66 19.08 -11.85
CA GLU A 245 -6.73 19.44 -10.78
C GLU A 245 -5.31 19.66 -11.34
N ASN A 246 -4.41 20.20 -10.52
CA ASN A 246 -2.99 20.37 -10.84
C ASN A 246 -2.70 21.12 -12.15
N VAL A 247 -3.46 22.19 -12.43
CA VAL A 247 -3.16 23.09 -13.56
C VAL A 247 -1.90 23.90 -13.27
N VAL A 248 -0.87 23.69 -14.09
CA VAL A 248 0.44 24.32 -13.99
C VAL A 248 0.31 25.83 -14.18
N LEU A 249 0.96 26.62 -13.32
CA LEU A 249 0.75 28.07 -13.26
C LEU A 249 1.32 28.83 -14.46
N ASP A 250 2.46 28.38 -14.97
CA ASP A 250 3.18 29.03 -16.07
C ASP A 250 2.77 28.40 -17.40
N GLY A 251 2.24 29.22 -18.32
CA GLY A 251 1.82 28.78 -19.65
C GLY A 251 0.49 28.02 -19.68
N ALA A 252 -0.36 28.19 -18.66
CA ALA A 252 -1.72 27.66 -18.69
C ALA A 252 -2.52 28.31 -19.83
N GLU A 253 -2.85 27.51 -20.83
CA GLU A 253 -3.76 27.88 -21.91
C GLU A 253 -5.03 27.04 -21.76
N PHE A 254 -6.19 27.67 -21.96
CA PHE A 254 -7.49 27.01 -21.88
C PHE A 254 -8.16 27.08 -23.24
N ASP A 255 -8.41 25.92 -23.84
CA ASP A 255 -9.08 25.83 -25.13
C ASP A 255 -10.55 25.46 -24.95
N ILE A 256 -11.43 26.16 -25.65
CA ILE A 256 -12.88 25.94 -25.64
C ILE A 256 -13.32 25.73 -27.08
N GLU A 257 -13.80 24.53 -27.38
CA GLU A 257 -14.34 24.16 -28.69
C GLU A 257 -15.85 24.35 -28.70
N PHE A 258 -16.35 25.01 -29.74
CA PHE A 258 -17.78 25.28 -29.97
C PHE A 258 -18.30 24.44 -31.13
N SER A 259 -19.61 24.21 -31.16
CA SER A 259 -20.26 23.44 -32.22
C SER A 259 -20.26 24.16 -33.57
N GLU A 260 -20.22 25.49 -33.55
CA GLU A 260 -20.21 26.35 -34.74
C GLU A 260 -19.10 27.42 -34.64
N PRO A 261 -18.68 28.01 -35.78
CA PRO A 261 -17.72 29.11 -35.80
C PRO A 261 -18.13 30.28 -34.91
N LEU A 262 -17.18 30.91 -34.24
CA LEU A 262 -17.39 32.06 -33.35
C LEU A 262 -17.33 33.39 -34.11
N TYR A 263 -18.20 34.32 -33.73
CA TYR A 263 -18.07 35.71 -34.14
C TYR A 263 -16.94 36.40 -33.35
N GLU A 264 -15.87 36.82 -34.04
CA GLU A 264 -14.69 37.47 -33.45
C GLU A 264 -14.99 38.67 -32.53
N GLY A 265 -16.14 39.34 -32.70
CA GLY A 265 -16.55 40.47 -31.88
C GLY A 265 -17.39 40.11 -30.65
N SER A 266 -17.63 38.83 -30.37
CA SER A 266 -18.52 38.38 -29.27
C SER A 266 -17.80 37.92 -28.00
N PHE A 267 -16.48 37.77 -28.05
CA PHE A 267 -15.68 37.33 -26.89
C PHE A 267 -14.74 38.44 -26.41
N ASP A 268 -14.90 38.85 -25.16
CA ASP A 268 -13.99 39.74 -24.43
C ASP A 268 -14.14 39.53 -22.91
N ASN A 269 -13.47 40.35 -22.10
CA ASN A 269 -13.55 40.28 -20.63
C ASN A 269 -14.97 40.52 -20.06
N SER A 270 -15.94 40.97 -20.87
CA SER A 270 -17.33 41.16 -20.46
C SER A 270 -18.22 39.97 -20.77
N THR A 271 -17.85 39.12 -21.73
CA THR A 271 -18.59 37.91 -22.10
C THR A 271 -17.91 36.63 -21.64
N ILE A 272 -16.62 36.66 -21.33
CA ILE A 272 -15.86 35.55 -20.76
C ILE A 272 -15.17 36.03 -19.49
N MET A 273 -15.56 35.48 -18.36
CA MET A 273 -15.00 35.87 -17.06
C MET A 273 -14.20 34.71 -16.48
N MET A 274 -12.92 34.93 -16.22
CA MET A 274 -12.11 34.04 -15.40
C MET A 274 -12.00 34.63 -14.00
N THR A 275 -12.44 33.89 -12.99
CA THR A 275 -12.56 34.42 -11.63
C THR A 275 -12.17 33.42 -10.55
N THR A 276 -11.76 33.94 -9.39
CA THR A 276 -11.76 33.21 -8.11
C THR A 276 -12.49 34.07 -7.07
N ARG A 277 -12.42 33.72 -5.78
CA ARG A 277 -13.11 34.45 -4.70
C ARG A 277 -12.15 34.97 -3.64
N ASP A 278 -12.40 36.18 -3.17
CA ASP A 278 -11.74 36.73 -1.99
C ASP A 278 -12.35 36.16 -0.68
N PRO A 279 -11.82 36.48 0.51
CA PRO A 279 -12.31 35.92 1.77
C PRO A 279 -13.78 36.27 2.08
N ASP A 280 -14.31 37.35 1.51
CA ASP A 280 -15.69 37.81 1.67
C ASP A 280 -16.64 37.16 0.64
N GLY A 281 -16.11 36.39 -0.32
CA GLY A 281 -16.85 35.72 -1.38
C GLY A 281 -17.09 36.60 -2.62
N GLU A 282 -16.48 37.79 -2.68
CA GLU A 282 -16.52 38.65 -3.86
C GLU A 282 -15.60 38.10 -4.97
N TYR A 283 -15.93 38.42 -6.22
CA TYR A 283 -15.16 37.95 -7.38
C TYR A 283 -13.82 38.66 -7.50
N ILE A 284 -12.73 37.89 -7.58
CA ILE A 284 -11.42 38.35 -8.04
C ILE A 284 -11.32 37.98 -9.52
N TYR A 285 -11.29 38.98 -10.39
CA TYR A 285 -11.19 38.81 -11.84
C TYR A 285 -9.75 38.63 -12.28
N VAL A 286 -9.51 37.66 -13.15
CA VAL A 286 -8.21 37.43 -13.81
C VAL A 286 -8.23 38.09 -15.18
N ASP A 287 -7.25 38.95 -15.46
CA ASP A 287 -7.08 39.51 -16.81
C ASP A 287 -6.59 38.41 -17.76
N ALA A 288 -7.29 38.23 -18.88
CA ALA A 288 -6.99 37.19 -19.86
C ALA A 288 -6.95 37.76 -21.29
N GLU A 289 -6.24 37.06 -22.15
CA GLU A 289 -6.22 37.27 -23.60
C GLU A 289 -7.02 36.17 -24.29
N TYR A 290 -7.73 36.55 -25.34
CA TYR A 290 -8.59 35.65 -26.10
C TYR A 290 -8.14 35.63 -27.56
N SER A 291 -7.96 34.44 -28.11
CA SER A 291 -7.58 34.26 -29.51
C SER A 291 -8.31 33.06 -30.12
N LEU A 292 -8.78 33.19 -31.36
CA LEU A 292 -9.27 32.04 -32.12
C LEU A 292 -8.10 31.29 -32.75
N GLU A 293 -7.92 30.04 -32.36
CA GLU A 293 -6.96 29.11 -32.98
C GLU A 293 -7.55 28.52 -34.27
N THR A 294 -8.85 28.24 -34.24
CA THR A 294 -9.68 27.93 -35.41
C THR A 294 -10.99 28.71 -35.28
N PRO A 295 -11.83 28.77 -36.33
CA PRO A 295 -13.14 29.41 -36.21
C PRO A 295 -13.99 28.84 -35.06
N THR A 296 -13.83 27.57 -34.68
CA THR A 296 -14.60 26.92 -33.60
C THR A 296 -13.83 26.76 -32.29
N LEU A 297 -12.54 27.12 -32.24
CA LEU A 297 -11.66 26.87 -31.09
C LEU A 297 -11.14 28.20 -30.53
N LEU A 298 -11.66 28.57 -29.37
CA LEU A 298 -11.22 29.73 -28.62
C LEU A 298 -10.15 29.34 -27.60
N ARG A 299 -9.04 30.06 -27.60
CA ARG A 299 -8.01 29.98 -26.58
C ARG A 299 -8.09 31.15 -25.62
N ILE A 300 -7.99 30.84 -24.33
CA ILE A 300 -7.90 31.79 -23.22
C ILE A 300 -6.50 31.67 -22.60
N THR A 301 -5.80 32.79 -22.50
CA THR A 301 -4.46 32.86 -21.90
C THR A 301 -4.45 33.93 -20.79
N PRO A 302 -4.31 33.55 -19.51
CA PRO A 302 -4.17 34.50 -18.41
C PRO A 302 -2.95 35.41 -18.64
N ARG A 303 -3.13 36.72 -18.41
CA ARG A 303 -2.06 37.72 -18.52
C ARG A 303 -1.26 37.89 -17.23
N GLU A 304 -1.83 37.43 -16.12
CA GLU A 304 -1.18 37.36 -14.83
C GLU A 304 -1.00 35.91 -14.40
N ARG A 305 0.03 35.66 -13.58
CA ARG A 305 0.29 34.33 -13.04
C ARG A 305 -0.85 33.96 -12.10
N LEU A 306 -1.44 32.79 -12.33
CA LEU A 306 -2.46 32.24 -11.43
C LEU A 306 -1.84 31.95 -10.06
N ARG A 307 -2.66 32.03 -9.00
CA ARG A 307 -2.21 31.73 -7.64
C ARG A 307 -2.12 30.21 -7.47
N PRO A 308 -1.06 29.68 -6.81
CA PRO A 308 -0.99 28.26 -6.47
C PRO A 308 -2.14 27.84 -5.55
N GLY A 309 -2.51 26.56 -5.59
CA GLY A 309 -3.50 25.97 -4.69
C GLY A 309 -4.86 26.69 -4.66
N THR A 310 -5.28 27.28 -5.78
CA THR A 310 -6.50 28.10 -5.90
C THR A 310 -7.44 27.49 -6.95
N ILE A 311 -8.75 27.57 -6.70
CA ILE A 311 -9.80 27.15 -7.62
C ILE A 311 -10.25 28.36 -8.43
N TYR A 312 -10.34 28.20 -9.74
CA TYR A 312 -10.80 29.22 -10.68
C TYR A 312 -12.02 28.73 -11.46
N ASP A 313 -12.98 29.63 -11.67
CA ASP A 313 -14.14 29.45 -12.54
C ASP A 313 -13.92 30.23 -13.84
N ILE A 314 -14.24 29.62 -14.99
CA ILE A 314 -14.37 30.29 -16.29
C ILE A 314 -15.84 30.24 -16.69
N ILE A 315 -16.44 31.43 -16.84
CA ILE A 315 -17.87 31.62 -17.15
C ILE A 315 -17.99 32.28 -18.53
N LEU A 316 -18.75 31.64 -19.42
CA LEU A 316 -19.09 32.16 -20.74
C LEU A 316 -20.54 32.61 -20.70
N ALA A 317 -20.74 33.91 -20.85
CA ALA A 317 -22.06 34.52 -20.82
C ALA A 317 -22.92 34.08 -22.01
N SER A 318 -24.20 33.86 -21.75
CA SER A 318 -25.19 33.43 -22.74
C SER A 318 -26.01 34.59 -23.32
N GLY A 319 -26.83 34.28 -24.33
CA GLY A 319 -27.74 35.24 -24.95
C GLY A 319 -27.06 36.33 -25.80
N VAL A 320 -27.84 37.35 -26.16
CA VAL A 320 -27.46 38.38 -27.16
C VAL A 320 -26.29 39.29 -26.76
N GLY A 321 -25.93 39.30 -25.48
CA GLY A 321 -24.77 40.03 -24.96
C GLY A 321 -23.63 39.12 -24.55
N GLY A 322 -23.72 37.81 -24.84
CA GLY A 322 -22.73 36.80 -24.50
C GLY A 322 -21.87 36.39 -25.70
N VAL A 323 -21.35 35.16 -25.63
CA VAL A 323 -20.60 34.55 -26.74
C VAL A 323 -21.57 34.13 -27.84
N VAL A 324 -21.26 34.50 -29.09
CA VAL A 324 -22.16 34.33 -30.24
C VAL A 324 -21.43 33.63 -31.39
N GLY A 325 -22.11 32.70 -32.05
CA GLY A 325 -21.68 32.08 -33.31
C GLY A 325 -21.60 33.09 -34.47
N GLU A 326 -20.91 32.74 -35.54
CA GLU A 326 -20.75 33.59 -36.74
C GLU A 326 -22.09 33.94 -37.39
N ASP A 327 -23.08 33.04 -37.30
CA ASP A 327 -24.42 33.21 -37.86
C ASP A 327 -25.43 33.80 -36.85
N GLY A 328 -24.96 34.21 -35.66
CA GLY A 328 -25.75 34.94 -34.65
C GLY A 328 -26.40 34.05 -33.59
N GLU A 329 -26.05 32.78 -33.53
CA GLU A 329 -26.51 31.84 -32.52
C GLU A 329 -25.90 32.17 -31.15
N THR A 330 -26.68 32.03 -30.09
CA THR A 330 -26.23 32.34 -28.73
C THR A 330 -26.26 31.07 -27.89
N LEU A 331 -25.38 30.96 -26.90
CA LEU A 331 -25.49 29.91 -25.89
C LEU A 331 -26.87 30.00 -25.21
N ASP A 332 -27.51 28.86 -24.97
CA ASP A 332 -28.83 28.78 -24.32
C ASP A 332 -28.76 29.19 -22.84
N GLU A 333 -27.65 28.86 -22.17
CA GLU A 333 -27.37 29.16 -20.77
C GLU A 333 -25.89 29.50 -20.58
N ASP A 334 -25.55 30.18 -19.48
CA ASP A 334 -24.15 30.48 -19.16
C ASP A 334 -23.40 29.14 -19.02
N TYR A 335 -22.28 29.03 -19.71
CA TYR A 335 -21.43 27.84 -19.59
C TYR A 335 -20.34 28.12 -18.57
N GLU A 336 -20.32 27.33 -17.50
CA GLU A 336 -19.35 27.45 -16.42
C GLU A 336 -18.54 26.16 -16.28
N PHE A 337 -17.22 26.30 -16.21
CA PHE A 337 -16.35 25.21 -15.79
C PHE A 337 -15.28 25.73 -14.84
N PHE A 338 -14.78 24.82 -14.00
CA PHE A 338 -13.79 25.17 -12.98
C PHE A 338 -12.56 24.27 -13.08
N PHE A 339 -11.46 24.71 -12.51
CA PHE A 339 -10.25 23.92 -12.37
C PHE A 339 -9.48 24.38 -11.12
N SER A 340 -8.53 23.57 -10.66
CA SER A 340 -7.65 23.96 -9.56
C SER A 340 -6.20 24.02 -10.01
N THR A 341 -5.50 25.06 -9.57
CA THR A 341 -4.09 25.21 -9.87
C THR A 341 -3.23 24.26 -9.04
N LEU A 342 -2.03 24.01 -9.55
CA LEU A 342 -0.97 23.28 -8.86
C LEU A 342 -0.71 23.88 -7.47
N VAL A 343 -0.60 23.02 -6.46
CA VAL A 343 -0.14 23.41 -5.13
C VAL A 343 1.38 23.47 -5.16
N GLU A 344 1.95 24.57 -4.67
CA GLU A 344 3.38 24.71 -4.39
C GLU A 344 3.56 24.50 -2.88
N PRO A 345 4.02 23.31 -2.42
CA PRO A 345 4.23 23.05 -1.00
C PRO A 345 5.23 24.04 -0.41
N GLU A 346 4.94 24.54 0.78
CA GLU A 346 5.81 25.49 1.47
C GLU A 346 6.94 24.78 2.22
N ASN A 347 6.64 23.58 2.72
CA ASN A 347 7.58 22.79 3.50
C ASN A 347 7.40 21.30 3.20
N LEU A 348 8.51 20.66 2.83
CA LEU A 348 8.62 19.21 2.74
C LEU A 348 9.50 18.69 3.87
N ARG A 349 9.06 17.63 4.53
CA ARG A 349 9.88 16.91 5.53
C ARG A 349 9.89 15.43 5.23
N LEU A 350 11.09 14.87 5.08
CA LEU A 350 11.32 13.43 4.99
C LEU A 350 11.87 12.89 6.31
N ASP A 351 11.23 11.86 6.84
CA ASP A 351 11.72 11.05 7.96
C ASP A 351 11.82 9.57 7.54
N ILE A 352 12.89 8.88 7.99
CA ILE A 352 13.09 7.45 7.77
C ILE A 352 12.95 6.71 9.10
N TYR A 353 12.19 5.62 9.10
CA TYR A 353 11.91 4.81 10.29
C TYR A 353 12.33 3.36 10.06
N GLN A 354 12.92 2.73 11.07
CA GLN A 354 12.90 1.26 11.24
C GLN A 354 12.19 0.87 12.53
N VAL A 355 12.49 1.60 13.61
CA VAL A 355 11.84 1.48 14.93
C VAL A 355 11.64 2.87 15.51
N SER A 356 12.70 3.64 15.58
CA SER A 356 12.76 5.04 15.99
C SER A 356 13.06 5.92 14.77
N ARG A 357 12.57 7.16 14.80
CA ARG A 357 12.70 8.17 13.76
C ARG A 357 14.16 8.54 13.55
N ASN A 358 14.63 8.44 12.31
CA ASN A 358 15.97 8.86 11.88
C ASN A 358 17.11 8.23 12.72
N ALA A 359 16.87 7.08 13.35
CA ALA A 359 17.89 6.32 14.05
C ALA A 359 18.80 5.59 13.02
N PRO A 360 20.06 5.26 13.37
CA PRO A 360 20.94 4.60 12.43
C PRO A 360 20.35 3.27 11.93
N LEU A 361 20.40 3.07 10.62
CA LEU A 361 19.78 1.94 9.94
C LEU A 361 20.52 0.63 10.23
N VAL A 362 19.76 -0.44 10.48
CA VAL A 362 20.25 -1.80 10.66
C VAL A 362 19.97 -2.59 9.38
N ASP A 363 20.99 -3.20 8.78
CA ASP A 363 20.80 -4.04 7.60
C ASP A 363 19.84 -5.20 7.86
N GLY A 364 19.05 -5.56 6.84
CA GLY A 364 18.12 -6.68 6.89
C GLY A 364 16.88 -6.42 7.75
N LYS A 365 16.71 -5.20 8.28
CA LYS A 365 15.52 -4.78 9.03
C LYS A 365 14.66 -3.85 8.15
N PRO A 366 13.35 -4.12 8.00
CA PRO A 366 12.49 -3.28 7.18
C PRO A 366 12.46 -1.82 7.63
N ALA A 367 12.32 -0.92 6.66
CA ALA A 367 12.24 0.51 6.87
C ALA A 367 11.01 1.11 6.18
N ALA A 368 10.63 2.31 6.61
CA ALA A 368 9.56 3.13 6.06
C ALA A 368 10.06 4.56 5.88
N ALA A 369 9.62 5.23 4.81
CA ALA A 369 9.81 6.66 4.62
C ALA A 369 8.47 7.37 4.85
N ARG A 370 8.49 8.49 5.58
CA ARG A 370 7.31 9.30 5.85
C ARG A 370 7.60 10.72 5.38
N ILE A 371 6.80 11.19 4.42
CA ILE A 371 6.94 12.51 3.81
C ILE A 371 5.76 13.36 4.29
N TYR A 372 6.05 14.52 4.87
CA TYR A 372 5.05 15.53 5.20
C TYR A 372 5.07 16.60 4.12
N VAL A 373 3.88 16.98 3.65
CA VAL A 373 3.66 17.96 2.60
C VAL A 373 2.78 19.04 3.20
N ASP A 374 3.38 20.17 3.56
CA ASP A 374 2.68 21.25 4.26
C ASP A 374 2.53 22.47 3.33
N TRP A 375 1.33 23.05 3.31
CA TRP A 375 1.03 24.36 2.71
C TRP A 375 -0.05 25.06 3.53
N GLU A 376 -0.05 26.40 3.55
CA GLU A 376 -0.95 27.17 4.41
C GLU A 376 -2.29 27.49 3.71
N GLU A 377 -3.26 27.90 4.54
CA GLU A 377 -4.48 28.51 4.05
C GLU A 377 -4.16 29.91 3.50
N LEU A 378 -4.63 30.22 2.30
CA LEU A 378 -4.47 31.52 1.69
C LEU A 378 -5.42 32.51 2.35
N GLU A 379 -4.91 33.44 3.16
CA GLU A 379 -5.72 34.41 3.90
C GLU A 379 -6.54 35.34 3.00
N ASP A 380 -6.19 35.45 1.71
CA ASP A 380 -6.81 36.34 0.75
C ASP A 380 -7.64 35.64 -0.34
N ILE A 381 -7.92 34.34 -0.17
CA ILE A 381 -8.83 33.56 -1.02
C ILE A 381 -9.94 32.94 -0.17
N HIS A 382 -11.16 32.84 -0.69
CA HIS A 382 -12.27 32.20 0.03
C HIS A 382 -11.93 30.75 0.40
N PRO A 383 -12.24 30.26 1.62
CA PRO A 383 -11.88 28.89 2.04
C PRO A 383 -12.45 27.75 1.17
N ASP A 384 -13.54 27.99 0.45
CA ASP A 384 -14.13 27.02 -0.50
C ASP A 384 -13.51 27.06 -1.90
N TYR A 385 -12.69 28.07 -2.17
CA TYR A 385 -11.98 28.29 -3.45
C TYR A 385 -10.48 27.98 -3.34
N GLN A 386 -10.09 27.23 -2.31
CA GLN A 386 -8.71 26.80 -2.09
C GLN A 386 -8.59 25.29 -2.24
N VAL A 387 -7.44 24.82 -2.75
CA VAL A 387 -7.11 23.41 -2.83
C VAL A 387 -6.81 22.89 -1.43
N LYS A 388 -7.68 22.02 -0.95
CA LYS A 388 -7.53 21.34 0.36
C LYS A 388 -6.71 20.06 0.26
N SER A 389 -6.48 19.58 -0.95
CA SER A 389 -5.86 18.29 -1.23
C SER A 389 -5.67 18.08 -2.73
N TYR A 390 -4.66 17.34 -3.14
CA TYR A 390 -4.38 17.08 -4.56
C TYR A 390 -3.66 15.73 -4.75
N PRO A 391 -3.80 15.08 -5.93
CA PRO A 391 -3.13 13.82 -6.21
C PRO A 391 -1.63 14.05 -6.47
N VAL A 392 -0.79 13.15 -5.95
CA VAL A 392 0.67 13.20 -6.03
C VAL A 392 1.25 11.83 -6.36
N GLU A 393 2.35 11.82 -7.11
CA GLU A 393 3.25 10.69 -7.26
C GLU A 393 4.48 10.92 -6.39
N VAL A 394 4.79 9.95 -5.54
CA VAL A 394 5.92 10.02 -4.61
C VAL A 394 6.87 8.86 -4.77
N ASP A 395 8.15 9.17 -4.74
CA ASP A 395 9.21 8.18 -4.65
C ASP A 395 10.35 8.65 -3.73
N VAL A 396 11.17 7.70 -3.26
CA VAL A 396 12.36 8.00 -2.47
C VAL A 396 13.54 7.25 -3.07
N ARG A 397 14.55 8.00 -3.50
CA ARG A 397 15.74 7.51 -4.18
C ARG A 397 16.99 7.83 -3.39
N ASP A 398 18.11 7.25 -3.80
CA ASP A 398 19.43 7.66 -3.33
C ASP A 398 20.13 8.61 -4.31
N LYS A 399 21.30 9.15 -3.93
CA LYS A 399 22.12 10.01 -4.81
C LYS A 399 22.63 9.34 -6.10
N ARG A 400 22.43 8.03 -6.25
CA ARG A 400 22.76 7.25 -7.46
C ARG A 400 21.53 7.03 -8.34
N ASP A 401 20.42 7.72 -8.04
CA ASP A 401 19.12 7.59 -8.70
C ASP A 401 18.53 6.17 -8.56
N LYS A 402 18.92 5.43 -7.51
CA LYS A 402 18.37 4.11 -7.22
C LYS A 402 17.16 4.26 -6.30
N LEU A 403 16.03 3.72 -6.74
CA LEU A 403 14.81 3.65 -5.93
C LEU A 403 15.07 2.87 -4.64
N SER A 404 14.95 3.56 -3.50
CA SER A 404 14.97 2.94 -2.18
C SER A 404 13.57 2.46 -1.85
N PHE A 405 12.56 3.33 -1.91
CA PHE A 405 11.17 2.96 -1.64
C PHE A 405 10.35 2.93 -2.94
N PRO A 406 9.48 1.92 -3.14
CA PRO A 406 8.61 1.84 -4.30
C PRO A 406 7.80 3.12 -4.51
N MET A 407 7.72 3.58 -5.76
CA MET A 407 6.90 4.71 -6.17
C MET A 407 5.42 4.43 -5.90
N ARG A 408 4.68 5.46 -5.44
CA ARG A 408 3.26 5.37 -5.12
C ARG A 408 2.52 6.62 -5.58
N LYS A 409 1.32 6.42 -6.10
CA LYS A 409 0.31 7.47 -6.28
C LYS A 409 -0.50 7.59 -5.00
N MET A 410 -0.59 8.79 -4.46
CA MET A 410 -1.24 9.11 -3.19
C MET A 410 -1.96 10.47 -3.32
N ARG A 411 -2.60 10.91 -2.24
CA ARG A 411 -3.23 12.22 -2.17
C ARG A 411 -2.63 12.98 -0.99
N ALA A 412 -2.08 14.15 -1.24
CA ALA A 412 -1.66 15.06 -0.19
C ALA A 412 -2.89 15.88 0.25
N GLU A 413 -3.02 16.16 1.55
CA GLU A 413 -4.08 17.03 2.09
C GLU A 413 -3.45 18.10 2.98
N ARG A 414 -4.11 19.26 3.06
CA ARG A 414 -3.57 20.44 3.75
C ARG A 414 -3.54 20.17 5.27
N PRO A 415 -2.52 20.65 6.02
CA PRO A 415 -2.36 20.33 7.45
C PRO A 415 -3.56 20.65 8.37
N ASP A 416 -4.39 21.63 8.00
CA ASP A 416 -5.60 22.03 8.72
C ASP A 416 -6.80 21.10 8.49
N GLN A 417 -6.72 20.19 7.50
CA GLN A 417 -7.76 19.20 7.23
C GLN A 417 -7.70 18.00 8.16
N PHE A 418 -6.56 17.77 8.81
CA PHE A 418 -6.37 16.62 9.70
C PHE A 418 -6.83 16.93 11.13
N ASP A 419 -7.65 16.06 11.68
CA ASP A 419 -7.94 16.05 13.11
C ASP A 419 -6.86 15.25 13.90
N ASP A 420 -7.02 15.17 15.22
CA ASP A 420 -6.07 14.44 16.07
C ASP A 420 -6.07 12.92 15.79
N GLU A 421 -7.19 12.37 15.32
CA GLU A 421 -7.30 10.95 14.98
C GLU A 421 -6.55 10.63 13.68
N ASP A 422 -6.63 11.51 12.68
CA ASP A 422 -5.85 11.42 11.45
C ASP A 422 -4.34 11.49 11.72
N ARG A 423 -3.91 12.44 12.57
CA ARG A 423 -2.50 12.55 13.01
C ARG A 423 -2.04 11.32 13.80
N ARG A 424 -2.93 10.74 14.63
CA ARG A 424 -2.65 9.49 15.35
C ARG A 424 -2.46 8.31 14.41
N LEU A 425 -3.26 8.24 13.36
CA LEU A 425 -3.19 7.19 12.34
C LEU A 425 -2.06 7.43 11.32
N GLY A 426 -1.55 8.65 11.25
CA GLY A 426 -0.49 9.08 10.34
C GLY A 426 -0.98 9.40 8.94
N HIS A 427 -2.25 9.76 8.77
CA HIS A 427 -2.82 10.19 7.49
C HIS A 427 -2.34 11.58 7.07
N ASP A 428 -1.78 12.35 8.01
CA ASP A 428 -1.12 13.64 7.81
C ASP A 428 0.22 13.56 7.05
N SER A 429 0.49 12.44 6.39
CA SER A 429 1.76 12.17 5.75
C SER A 429 1.66 11.07 4.69
N LEU A 430 2.58 11.10 3.74
CA LEU A 430 2.73 10.10 2.70
C LEU A 430 3.71 9.03 3.19
N ASN A 431 3.19 7.84 3.50
CA ASN A 431 3.95 6.73 4.07
C ASN A 431 4.34 5.71 2.98
N LEU A 432 5.63 5.52 2.77
CA LEU A 432 6.22 4.59 1.82
C LEU A 432 6.84 3.39 2.52
N PHE A 433 6.51 2.20 2.04
CA PHE A 433 6.88 0.90 2.61
C PHE A 433 7.47 -0.02 1.53
N GLY A 434 8.02 -1.16 1.94
CA GLY A 434 8.50 -2.19 1.01
C GLY A 434 10.01 -2.13 0.72
N TRP A 435 10.77 -1.39 1.52
CA TRP A 435 12.23 -1.37 1.44
C TRP A 435 12.88 -2.00 2.67
N THR A 436 14.02 -2.67 2.46
CA THR A 436 14.86 -3.22 3.51
C THR A 436 16.33 -3.01 3.10
N PRO A 437 17.12 -2.23 3.84
CA PRO A 437 18.54 -2.05 3.55
C PRO A 437 19.27 -3.38 3.56
N THR A 438 20.24 -3.54 2.67
CA THR A 438 21.13 -4.71 2.63
C THR A 438 22.58 -4.25 2.64
N ALA A 439 23.53 -5.13 2.96
CA ALA A 439 24.94 -4.77 2.93
C ALA A 439 25.42 -4.27 1.54
N SER A 440 24.78 -4.71 0.45
CA SER A 440 25.00 -4.24 -0.92
C SER A 440 24.21 -2.99 -1.29
N ASP A 441 23.22 -2.61 -0.47
CA ASP A 441 22.28 -1.53 -0.72
C ASP A 441 22.15 -0.64 0.53
N ARG A 442 23.16 0.22 0.71
CA ARG A 442 23.27 1.14 1.85
C ARG A 442 23.29 2.60 1.39
N PRO A 443 22.17 3.16 0.93
CA PRO A 443 22.08 4.59 0.67
C PRO A 443 22.18 5.38 1.98
N ASN A 444 23.15 6.29 2.07
CA ASN A 444 23.27 7.20 3.21
C ASN A 444 22.50 8.51 2.99
N ASP A 445 22.07 8.76 1.77
CA ASP A 445 21.38 9.98 1.36
C ASP A 445 20.09 9.57 0.67
N PHE A 446 18.95 10.03 1.18
CA PHE A 446 17.62 9.77 0.65
C PHE A 446 17.04 11.04 0.08
N ILE A 447 16.55 10.99 -1.15
CA ILE A 447 15.90 12.11 -1.84
C ILE A 447 14.45 11.70 -2.05
N ALA A 448 13.52 12.33 -1.36
CA ALA A 448 12.11 12.18 -1.64
C ALA A 448 11.71 13.14 -2.76
N ASN A 449 11.06 12.60 -3.79
CA ASN A 449 10.46 13.35 -4.87
C ASN A 449 8.95 13.35 -4.68
N VAL A 450 8.33 14.54 -4.65
CA VAL A 450 6.88 14.74 -4.60
C VAL A 450 6.48 15.46 -5.87
N LEU A 451 5.87 14.72 -6.79
CA LEU A 451 5.38 15.25 -8.06
C LEU A 451 3.86 15.33 -8.01
N ALA A 452 3.26 16.41 -8.49
CA ALA A 452 1.81 16.42 -8.70
C ALA A 452 1.44 15.39 -9.77
N ASP A 453 0.48 14.50 -9.48
CA ASP A 453 0.01 13.53 -10.46
C ASP A 453 -1.08 14.16 -11.33
N GLU A 454 -1.29 13.65 -12.54
CA GLU A 454 -2.34 14.13 -13.45
C GLU A 454 -2.34 15.67 -13.66
N TYR A 455 -1.16 16.30 -13.73
CA TYR A 455 -1.04 17.74 -13.96
C TYR A 455 -1.42 18.15 -15.40
N PHE A 456 -1.72 19.43 -15.62
CA PHE A 456 -2.08 19.96 -16.95
C PHE A 456 -1.37 21.29 -17.25
N PRO A 457 -0.85 21.50 -18.48
CA PRO A 457 -0.74 20.52 -19.58
C PRO A 457 0.27 19.41 -19.25
N GLU A 458 0.20 18.27 -19.94
CA GLU A 458 1.11 17.12 -19.69
C GLU A 458 2.54 17.35 -20.23
N ASP A 459 2.71 18.29 -21.16
CA ASP A 459 3.94 18.42 -21.98
C ASP A 459 5.14 19.14 -21.34
N PRO A 460 5.05 20.03 -20.33
CA PRO A 460 6.21 20.30 -19.52
C PRO A 460 6.42 19.13 -18.54
N GLU A 461 7.56 18.46 -18.62
CA GLU A 461 8.02 17.59 -17.54
C GLU A 461 8.18 18.46 -16.29
N LEU A 462 7.27 18.31 -15.32
CA LEU A 462 7.34 19.05 -14.07
C LEU A 462 8.52 18.55 -13.24
N GLU A 463 9.32 19.47 -12.73
CA GLU A 463 10.34 19.11 -11.74
C GLU A 463 9.63 18.74 -10.43
N PRO A 464 9.94 17.58 -9.83
CA PRO A 464 9.35 17.21 -8.55
C PRO A 464 9.87 18.14 -7.46
N GLU A 465 9.04 18.39 -6.46
CA GLU A 465 9.50 18.99 -5.22
C GLU A 465 10.35 17.98 -4.46
N THR A 466 11.55 18.38 -4.04
CA THR A 466 12.55 17.46 -3.48
C THR A 466 12.95 17.81 -2.06
N ILE A 467 13.16 16.78 -1.24
CA ILE A 467 13.75 16.94 0.09
C ILE A 467 14.78 15.83 0.34
N GLU A 468 15.95 16.23 0.82
CA GLU A 468 17.04 15.30 1.16
C GLU A 468 17.04 14.95 2.65
N ARG A 469 17.39 13.69 2.96
CA ARG A 469 17.64 13.20 4.31
C ARG A 469 18.90 12.33 4.32
N ASP A 470 19.88 12.75 5.10
CA ASP A 470 21.04 11.92 5.40
C ASP A 470 20.72 10.96 6.54
N MET A 471 21.22 9.73 6.44
CA MET A 471 21.06 8.65 7.40
C MET A 471 22.39 7.95 7.66
N ASP A 472 22.63 7.67 8.94
CA ASP A 472 23.72 6.79 9.35
C ASP A 472 23.28 5.32 9.32
N TYR A 473 24.25 4.42 9.22
CA TYR A 473 24.06 2.99 9.47
C TYR A 473 24.66 2.62 10.81
N ALA A 474 24.07 1.62 11.47
CA ALA A 474 24.65 1.00 12.63
C ALA A 474 26.10 0.57 12.31
N SER A 475 27.07 1.03 13.11
CA SER A 475 28.49 0.73 12.89
C SER A 475 28.80 -0.77 12.87
N GLN A 476 27.94 -1.56 13.50
CA GLN A 476 27.93 -3.00 13.51
C GLN A 476 26.48 -3.48 13.47
N SER A 477 26.21 -4.53 12.69
CA SER A 477 24.88 -5.14 12.61
C SER A 477 24.90 -6.55 13.22
N VAL A 478 23.72 -6.97 13.67
CA VAL A 478 23.47 -8.32 14.18
C VAL A 478 22.41 -8.96 13.29
N ASP A 479 22.85 -9.91 12.48
CA ASP A 479 21.97 -10.61 11.53
C ASP A 479 20.87 -11.41 12.22
N GLN A 480 21.16 -11.95 13.41
CA GLN A 480 20.23 -12.81 14.13
C GLN A 480 20.50 -12.79 15.63
N LEU A 481 19.43 -12.61 16.42
CA LEU A 481 19.36 -12.91 17.84
C LEU A 481 18.75 -14.30 18.02
N THR A 482 19.43 -15.18 18.75
CA THR A 482 18.96 -16.54 19.03
C THR A 482 18.51 -16.67 20.48
N VAL A 483 17.29 -17.16 20.66
CA VAL A 483 16.69 -17.37 21.97
C VAL A 483 16.22 -18.81 22.07
N ASP A 484 16.64 -19.49 23.11
CA ASP A 484 16.11 -20.80 23.47
C ASP A 484 15.16 -20.64 24.64
N PHE A 485 13.96 -21.22 24.54
CA PHE A 485 13.02 -21.19 25.64
C PHE A 485 12.56 -22.58 26.08
N PHE A 486 12.34 -22.69 27.38
CA PHE A 486 11.96 -23.92 28.07
C PHE A 486 10.73 -23.69 28.93
N ILE A 487 9.97 -24.75 29.19
CA ILE A 487 8.85 -24.75 30.12
C ILE A 487 9.27 -25.54 31.36
N ALA A 488 9.32 -24.85 32.49
CA ALA A 488 9.84 -25.37 33.74
C ALA A 488 8.71 -25.95 34.58
N GLU A 489 8.52 -27.26 34.49
CA GLU A 489 7.50 -27.98 35.23
C GLU A 489 7.83 -28.04 36.73
N HIS A 490 6.80 -27.82 37.53
CA HIS A 490 6.84 -27.83 38.99
C HIS A 490 5.57 -28.53 39.48
N SER A 491 5.63 -29.11 40.68
CA SER A 491 4.49 -29.71 41.39
C SER A 491 3.22 -28.84 41.51
N GLU A 492 3.27 -27.52 41.23
CA GLU A 492 2.06 -26.69 41.17
C GLU A 492 1.23 -26.92 39.92
N TRP A 493 1.86 -27.39 38.85
CA TRP A 493 1.18 -27.88 37.65
C TRP A 493 0.67 -29.32 37.84
N MET A 494 0.26 -29.68 39.07
CA MET A 494 -0.23 -31.02 39.45
C MET A 494 0.75 -32.16 39.10
N ASN A 495 0.40 -33.40 39.44
CA ASN A 495 1.26 -34.58 39.21
C ASN A 495 1.44 -34.94 37.72
N GLU A 496 0.73 -34.29 36.80
CA GLU A 496 0.72 -34.61 35.36
C GLU A 496 1.44 -33.54 34.50
N GLY A 497 2.01 -32.49 35.11
CA GLY A 497 2.65 -31.39 34.39
C GLY A 497 1.67 -30.32 33.88
N PRO A 498 2.17 -29.29 33.17
CA PRO A 498 1.31 -28.20 32.68
C PRO A 498 0.24 -28.77 31.75
N GLU A 499 -1.01 -28.38 31.97
CA GLU A 499 -2.09 -28.71 31.03
C GLU A 499 -1.69 -28.29 29.61
N ASP A 500 -2.04 -29.10 28.60
CA ASP A 500 -1.74 -28.79 27.19
C ASP A 500 -2.07 -27.33 26.86
N ALA A 501 -3.22 -26.83 27.32
CA ALA A 501 -3.63 -25.44 27.10
C ALA A 501 -2.60 -24.40 27.59
N ALA A 502 -1.92 -24.63 28.72
CA ALA A 502 -0.89 -23.75 29.25
C ALA A 502 0.38 -23.79 28.39
N VAL A 503 0.81 -24.98 27.96
CA VAL A 503 1.93 -25.16 27.02
C VAL A 503 1.66 -24.40 25.72
N HIS A 504 0.45 -24.56 25.15
CA HIS A 504 0.03 -23.85 23.95
C HIS A 504 0.05 -22.33 24.14
N GLN A 505 -0.41 -21.82 25.29
CA GLN A 505 -0.39 -20.39 25.60
C GLN A 505 1.04 -19.83 25.73
N ILE A 506 1.97 -20.59 26.32
CA ILE A 506 3.39 -20.22 26.42
C ILE A 506 4.01 -20.17 25.02
N ILE A 507 3.80 -21.19 24.19
CA ILE A 507 4.32 -21.22 22.82
C ILE A 507 3.76 -20.05 22.00
N GLN A 508 2.45 -19.80 22.09
CA GLN A 508 1.80 -18.65 21.46
C GLN A 508 2.42 -17.34 21.94
N SER A 509 2.66 -17.21 23.23
CA SER A 509 3.31 -16.03 23.81
C SER A 509 4.71 -15.85 23.21
N ALA A 510 5.55 -16.88 23.25
CA ALA A 510 6.91 -16.84 22.72
C ALA A 510 6.95 -16.40 21.24
N GLN A 511 5.96 -16.80 20.43
CA GLN A 511 5.87 -16.37 19.04
C GLN A 511 5.52 -14.89 18.88
N LYS A 512 4.56 -14.40 19.67
CA LYS A 512 4.22 -12.97 19.69
C LYS A 512 5.39 -12.13 20.18
N GLU A 513 6.11 -12.63 21.18
CA GLU A 513 7.32 -11.99 21.70
C GLU A 513 8.45 -12.00 20.68
N ARG A 514 8.62 -13.08 19.90
CA ARG A 514 9.58 -13.11 18.80
C ARG A 514 9.28 -12.03 17.76
N MET A 515 8.03 -11.93 17.31
CA MET A 515 7.65 -10.92 16.32
C MET A 515 7.85 -9.51 16.88
N PHE A 516 7.38 -9.28 18.11
CA PHE A 516 7.51 -7.99 18.76
C PHE A 516 8.98 -7.59 18.98
N ALA A 517 9.83 -8.53 19.44
CA ALA A 517 11.27 -8.33 19.57
C ALA A 517 11.91 -8.00 18.22
N ASN A 518 11.51 -8.67 17.13
CA ASN A 518 12.07 -8.43 15.81
C ASN A 518 11.65 -7.06 15.24
N GLN A 519 10.46 -6.59 15.60
CA GLN A 519 10.02 -5.22 15.27
C GLN A 519 10.78 -4.18 16.08
N LEU A 520 11.11 -4.46 17.35
CA LEU A 520 11.59 -3.45 18.29
C LEU A 520 13.11 -3.37 18.47
N LEU A 521 13.82 -4.51 18.45
CA LEU A 521 15.26 -4.56 18.70
C LEU A 521 16.06 -4.26 17.42
N PRO A 522 17.27 -3.67 17.51
CA PRO A 522 18.11 -3.35 16.36
C PRO A 522 18.86 -4.57 15.83
N VAL A 523 18.10 -5.62 15.47
CA VAL A 523 18.58 -6.84 14.85
C VAL A 523 17.76 -7.10 13.58
N ALA A 524 18.38 -7.75 12.59
CA ALA A 524 17.66 -8.09 11.36
C ALA A 524 16.59 -9.16 11.61
N ARG A 525 16.90 -10.15 12.47
CA ARG A 525 16.03 -11.29 12.77
C ARG A 525 16.11 -11.72 14.23
N VAL A 526 14.98 -12.16 14.77
CA VAL A 526 14.90 -12.85 16.06
C VAL A 526 14.40 -14.28 15.83
N SER A 527 15.12 -15.26 16.37
CA SER A 527 14.74 -16.68 16.35
C SER A 527 14.52 -17.16 17.77
N MET A 528 13.28 -17.48 18.13
CA MET A 528 12.93 -18.12 19.39
C MET A 528 12.65 -19.60 19.15
N ARG A 529 13.31 -20.49 19.90
CA ARG A 529 13.23 -21.95 19.73
C ARG A 529 12.74 -22.60 21.02
N TYR A 530 11.62 -23.29 20.94
CA TYR A 530 11.17 -24.15 22.03
C TYR A 530 12.11 -25.34 22.16
N ARG A 531 12.63 -25.58 23.37
CA ARG A 531 13.61 -26.64 23.65
C ARG A 531 13.07 -27.79 24.49
N GLY A 532 11.83 -27.68 24.94
CA GLY A 532 11.12 -28.72 25.69
C GLY A 532 10.65 -28.26 27.05
N THR A 533 10.02 -29.18 27.75
CA THR A 533 9.69 -29.03 29.16
C THR A 533 10.75 -29.71 30.03
N TYR A 534 10.87 -29.28 31.28
CA TYR A 534 11.72 -29.95 32.26
C TYR A 534 11.09 -29.88 33.64
N ASN A 535 11.07 -31.00 34.36
CA ASN A 535 10.57 -31.03 35.74
C ASN A 535 11.69 -30.70 36.73
N ILE A 536 11.65 -29.48 37.27
CA ILE A 536 12.65 -29.01 38.25
C ILE A 536 12.61 -29.85 39.52
N THR A 537 11.40 -30.19 39.97
CA THR A 537 11.19 -30.86 41.25
C THR A 537 11.75 -32.27 41.20
N ASP A 538 11.34 -33.06 40.21
CA ASP A 538 11.84 -34.42 40.01
C ASP A 538 13.35 -34.43 39.81
N THR A 539 13.86 -33.50 39.00
CA THR A 539 15.29 -33.33 38.75
C THR A 539 16.08 -33.07 40.01
N ILE A 540 15.57 -32.27 40.96
CA ILE A 540 16.26 -31.96 42.21
C ILE A 540 16.12 -33.10 43.20
N CYS A 541 14.93 -33.70 43.30
CA CYS A 541 14.65 -34.80 44.22
C CYS A 541 15.39 -36.08 43.85
N SER A 542 15.86 -36.18 42.62
CA SER A 542 16.64 -37.32 42.12
C SER A 542 18.14 -37.23 42.48
N VAL A 543 18.61 -36.11 43.06
CA VAL A 543 20.03 -35.84 43.33
C VAL A 543 20.44 -36.38 44.72
N PRO A 544 21.40 -37.32 44.79
CA PRO A 544 21.82 -37.88 46.06
C PRO A 544 22.49 -36.86 46.99
N GLY A 545 22.01 -36.76 48.23
CA GLY A 545 22.55 -35.91 49.30
C GLY A 545 21.78 -34.61 49.54
N ILE A 546 20.80 -34.26 48.69
CA ILE A 546 19.96 -33.06 48.85
C ILE A 546 18.45 -33.38 48.94
N GLU A 547 18.06 -34.65 48.86
CA GLU A 547 16.65 -35.08 48.87
C GLU A 547 15.96 -34.67 50.17
N TRP A 548 16.69 -34.70 51.28
CA TRP A 548 16.20 -34.29 52.60
C TRP A 548 15.97 -32.77 52.71
N VAL A 549 16.62 -31.97 51.85
CA VAL A 549 16.60 -30.49 51.87
C VAL A 549 15.34 -29.94 51.21
N VAL A 550 14.94 -30.56 50.10
CA VAL A 550 13.85 -30.09 49.22
C VAL A 550 12.66 -31.06 49.19
N CYS A 551 12.88 -32.35 49.41
CA CYS A 551 11.93 -33.43 49.05
C CYS A 551 11.48 -34.29 50.25
N SER A 552 11.77 -33.87 51.49
CA SER A 552 11.26 -34.56 52.69
C SER A 552 9.71 -34.54 52.76
N ASP A 553 9.11 -35.48 53.51
CA ASP A 553 7.67 -35.83 53.61
C ASP A 553 6.66 -34.67 53.77
N GLY A 554 7.12 -33.44 53.97
CA GLY A 554 6.30 -32.23 54.00
C GLY A 554 5.72 -31.79 52.64
N TYR A 555 6.33 -32.17 51.50
CA TYR A 555 5.83 -31.78 50.17
C TYR A 555 4.63 -32.63 49.70
N ASN A 556 4.55 -33.90 50.11
CA ASN A 556 3.49 -34.84 49.69
C ASN A 556 2.27 -34.88 50.63
N ASN A 557 2.35 -34.31 51.84
CA ASN A 557 1.25 -34.24 52.80
C ASN A 557 0.38 -32.99 52.60
N TYR A 558 -0.19 -32.84 51.40
CA TYR A 558 -1.03 -31.69 51.03
C TYR A 558 -2.50 -31.95 51.39
N ARG A 559 -2.92 -31.55 52.60
CA ARG A 559 -4.33 -31.60 53.02
C ARG A 559 -4.91 -30.28 53.53
N ASP A 560 -4.08 -29.28 53.89
CA ASP A 560 -4.53 -28.12 54.69
C ASP A 560 -4.22 -26.73 54.06
N GLY A 561 -4.34 -26.56 52.74
CA GLY A 561 -4.51 -25.24 52.10
C GLY A 561 -3.32 -24.24 52.11
N ASP A 562 -2.23 -24.52 52.81
CA ASP A 562 -0.98 -23.75 52.72
C ASP A 562 -0.13 -24.25 51.54
N HIS A 563 0.09 -23.40 50.53
CA HIS A 563 0.78 -23.78 49.30
C HIS A 563 2.26 -24.11 49.60
N PRO A 564 2.81 -25.25 49.15
CA PRO A 564 4.20 -25.62 49.39
C PRO A 564 5.19 -24.61 48.79
N VAL A 565 4.80 -23.90 47.73
CA VAL A 565 5.58 -22.78 47.19
C VAL A 565 5.60 -21.59 48.14
N SER A 566 4.52 -21.26 48.85
CA SER A 566 4.57 -20.20 49.87
C SER A 566 5.51 -20.56 51.04
N ALA A 567 5.59 -21.85 51.39
CA ALA A 567 6.55 -22.34 52.39
C ALA A 567 7.99 -22.31 51.86
N ALA A 568 8.23 -22.68 50.60
CA ALA A 568 9.56 -22.66 50.00
C ALA A 568 10.04 -21.25 49.59
N GLU A 569 9.15 -20.37 49.16
CA GLU A 569 9.37 -18.92 48.98
C GLU A 569 9.69 -18.27 50.32
N SER A 570 9.03 -18.68 51.42
CA SER A 570 9.37 -18.20 52.77
C SER A 570 10.77 -18.62 53.25
N ILE A 571 11.36 -19.63 52.60
CA ILE A 571 12.73 -20.13 52.87
C ILE A 571 13.77 -19.48 51.91
N GLY A 572 13.34 -18.74 50.87
CA GLY A 572 14.25 -17.98 49.98
C GLY A 572 15.13 -18.84 49.04
N ASP A 573 14.85 -20.13 48.92
CA ASP A 573 15.77 -21.14 48.38
C ASP A 573 15.51 -21.50 46.90
N TRP A 574 14.36 -21.09 46.35
CA TRP A 574 13.94 -21.39 44.97
C TRP A 574 14.84 -20.73 43.92
N SER A 575 15.25 -19.49 44.13
CA SER A 575 16.14 -18.77 43.20
C SER A 575 17.50 -19.47 43.07
N GLY A 576 18.01 -20.02 44.18
CA GLY A 576 19.27 -20.76 44.18
C GLY A 576 19.21 -22.04 43.37
N LEU A 577 18.12 -22.81 43.52
CA LEU A 577 17.86 -24.04 42.78
C LEU A 577 17.64 -23.79 41.28
N LEU A 578 16.84 -22.77 40.94
CA LEU A 578 16.65 -22.33 39.56
C LEU A 578 17.97 -21.90 38.93
N ASN A 579 18.77 -21.09 39.63
CA ASN A 579 20.08 -20.67 39.15
C ASN A 579 20.99 -21.86 38.85
N LEU A 580 21.07 -22.83 39.77
CA LEU A 580 21.87 -24.04 39.59
C LEU A 580 21.45 -24.83 38.35
N PHE A 581 20.15 -25.01 38.14
CA PHE A 581 19.62 -25.69 36.97
C PHE A 581 19.88 -24.91 35.67
N HIS A 582 19.66 -23.60 35.68
CA HIS A 582 19.94 -22.73 34.56
C HIS A 582 21.43 -22.76 34.18
N GLN A 583 22.35 -22.92 35.16
CA GLN A 583 23.77 -23.12 34.88
C GLN A 583 24.03 -24.38 34.04
N HIS A 584 23.29 -25.48 34.27
CA HIS A 584 23.38 -26.72 33.48
C HIS A 584 22.81 -26.57 32.07
N ILE A 585 21.65 -25.93 31.92
CA ILE A 585 21.08 -25.69 30.57
C ILE A 585 22.01 -24.79 29.77
N SER A 586 22.35 -23.62 30.31
CA SER A 586 23.26 -22.70 29.63
C SER A 586 24.66 -23.27 29.45
N ALA A 587 25.04 -24.29 30.24
CA ALA A 587 26.29 -25.00 30.01
C ALA A 587 26.37 -25.66 28.63
N THR A 588 25.22 -26.03 28.09
CA THR A 588 25.06 -26.85 26.89
C THR A 588 24.34 -26.12 25.74
N SER A 589 23.74 -24.96 25.99
CA SER A 589 23.09 -24.13 24.97
C SER A 589 24.08 -23.18 24.26
N SER A 590 23.79 -22.91 22.99
CA SER A 590 24.49 -21.91 22.17
C SER A 590 23.67 -20.66 21.90
N ALA A 591 22.46 -20.55 22.47
CA ALA A 591 21.61 -19.38 22.30
C ALA A 591 22.22 -18.13 22.94
N ASP A 592 21.86 -16.96 22.41
CA ASP A 592 22.26 -15.67 22.98
C ASP A 592 21.51 -15.38 24.28
N ILE A 593 20.23 -15.77 24.35
CA ILE A 593 19.35 -15.62 25.51
C ILE A 593 18.66 -16.95 25.82
N LEU A 594 18.55 -17.28 27.10
CA LEU A 594 17.66 -18.34 27.57
C LEU A 594 16.40 -17.75 28.18
N VAL A 595 15.24 -18.34 27.91
CA VAL A 595 13.98 -18.00 28.57
C VAL A 595 13.42 -19.26 29.23
N SER A 596 13.06 -19.17 30.50
CA SER A 596 12.42 -20.25 31.24
C SER A 596 11.06 -19.79 31.72
N TYR A 597 10.01 -20.47 31.26
CA TYR A 597 8.63 -20.18 31.65
C TYR A 597 8.24 -21.02 32.86
N HIS A 598 7.68 -20.38 33.88
CA HIS A 598 7.40 -20.96 35.20
C HIS A 598 5.91 -20.86 35.57
N PRO A 599 5.44 -21.63 36.57
CA PRO A 599 4.09 -21.48 37.11
C PRO A 599 3.78 -20.06 37.60
N PRO A 600 2.48 -19.70 37.73
CA PRO A 600 2.05 -18.40 38.22
C PRO A 600 2.55 -17.99 39.62
N SER A 601 2.83 -18.94 40.51
CA SER A 601 3.26 -18.63 41.88
C SER A 601 4.59 -17.91 41.94
N LEU A 602 5.52 -18.24 41.04
CA LEU A 602 6.90 -17.72 41.06
C LEU A 602 7.01 -16.25 40.60
N GLY A 603 5.88 -15.54 40.45
CA GLY A 603 5.83 -14.10 40.28
C GLY A 603 6.15 -13.63 38.86
N GLY A 604 6.59 -12.38 38.72
CA GLY A 604 6.80 -11.70 37.43
C GLY A 604 8.03 -12.18 36.64
N GLY A 605 8.46 -11.37 35.67
CA GLY A 605 9.72 -11.59 34.94
C GLY A 605 10.94 -11.20 35.77
N GLN A 606 12.03 -11.95 35.61
CA GLN A 606 13.35 -11.61 36.11
C GLN A 606 14.41 -11.92 35.04
N ALA A 607 15.12 -10.89 34.61
CA ALA A 607 16.33 -11.02 33.80
C ALA A 607 17.60 -11.18 34.66
N GLY A 608 18.35 -12.25 34.41
CA GLY A 608 19.78 -12.32 34.68
C GLY A 608 20.53 -11.69 33.50
N THR A 609 21.33 -10.66 33.79
CA THR A 609 22.11 -9.90 32.80
C THR A 609 23.57 -9.85 33.23
N PRO A 610 24.54 -9.89 32.30
CA PRO A 610 25.94 -9.61 32.61
C PRO A 610 26.26 -8.11 32.61
N PHE A 611 25.30 -7.25 32.26
CA PHE A 611 25.51 -5.82 32.11
C PHE A 611 24.78 -5.01 33.17
N GLU A 612 25.47 -4.06 33.80
CA GLU A 612 24.92 -3.01 34.63
C GLU A 612 24.07 -2.05 33.79
N GLN A 613 23.07 -1.46 34.44
CA GLN A 613 22.26 -0.41 33.84
C GLN A 613 23.08 0.89 33.82
N PRO A 614 23.24 1.55 32.66
CA PRO A 614 24.02 2.77 32.60
C PRO A 614 23.25 3.92 33.26
N ASP A 615 23.89 4.61 34.21
CA ASP A 615 23.34 5.81 34.89
C ASP A 615 22.80 6.84 33.89
N GLY A 616 23.45 6.94 32.73
CA GLY A 616 23.03 7.82 31.66
C GLY A 616 21.59 7.56 31.21
N LEU A 617 21.11 6.31 31.14
CA LEU A 617 19.75 5.99 30.68
C LEU A 617 18.68 6.11 31.77
N ILE A 618 19.06 6.29 33.04
CA ILE A 618 18.13 6.41 34.14
C ILE A 618 17.41 7.76 34.04
N VAL A 619 16.07 7.74 34.16
CA VAL A 619 15.22 8.93 34.18
C VAL A 619 14.27 8.80 35.36
N ASP A 620 14.47 9.61 36.39
CA ASP A 620 13.60 9.58 37.57
C ASP A 620 12.19 10.13 37.24
N PRO A 621 11.15 9.70 37.97
CA PRO A 621 9.78 10.15 37.70
C PRO A 621 9.63 11.67 37.78
N GLY A 622 9.14 12.28 36.70
CA GLY A 622 8.92 13.73 36.59
C GLY A 622 10.15 14.55 36.18
N GLU A 623 11.32 13.91 35.99
CA GLU A 623 12.46 14.57 35.39
C GLU A 623 12.33 14.62 33.87
N ALA A 624 12.75 15.74 33.28
CA ALA A 624 12.89 15.84 31.84
C ALA A 624 14.05 14.95 31.37
N TYR A 625 13.94 14.43 30.15
CA TYR A 625 15.03 13.69 29.52
C TYR A 625 16.29 14.57 29.49
N GLY A 626 17.31 14.17 30.25
CA GLY A 626 18.63 14.80 30.22
C GLY A 626 19.36 14.58 28.90
N GLY A 627 20.48 15.29 28.68
CA GLY A 627 21.29 15.17 27.46
C GLY A 627 21.75 13.73 27.16
N ALA A 628 22.32 13.54 25.96
CA ALA A 628 22.80 12.23 25.50
C ALA A 628 23.64 11.53 26.59
N PRO A 629 23.36 10.25 26.90
CA PRO A 629 24.04 9.56 27.98
C PRO A 629 25.55 9.50 27.65
N ALA A 630 26.40 9.69 28.67
CA ALA A 630 27.80 9.32 28.53
C ALA A 630 27.85 7.85 28.09
N SER A 631 28.71 7.53 27.12
CA SER A 631 28.77 6.18 26.53
C SER A 631 29.89 5.40 27.23
N PRO A 632 29.62 4.72 28.38
CA PRO A 632 30.67 4.04 29.15
C PRO A 632 31.38 2.99 28.31
N VAL A 633 32.61 2.64 28.65
CA VAL A 633 33.29 1.53 27.96
C VAL A 633 32.55 0.25 28.29
N LEU A 634 32.36 -0.66 27.32
CA LEU A 634 31.59 -1.89 27.53
C LEU A 634 32.06 -2.71 28.74
N ASN A 635 33.37 -2.69 29.04
CA ASN A 635 33.92 -3.38 30.21
C ASN A 635 33.44 -2.78 31.53
N ASP A 636 33.16 -1.48 31.58
CA ASP A 636 32.66 -0.79 32.77
C ASP A 636 31.18 -1.12 33.02
N LEU A 637 30.50 -1.64 32.00
CA LEU A 637 29.13 -2.15 32.12
C LEU A 637 29.11 -3.59 32.62
N LEU A 638 30.22 -4.30 32.75
CA LEU A 638 30.15 -5.68 33.25
C LEU A 638 29.87 -5.68 34.74
N ARG A 639 28.92 -6.50 35.17
CA ARG A 639 28.61 -6.65 36.59
C ARG A 639 29.77 -7.32 37.32
N ASP A 640 30.09 -6.78 38.49
CA ASP A 640 31.16 -7.30 39.35
C ASP A 640 30.76 -8.62 40.05
N ASP A 641 29.45 -8.91 40.15
CA ASP A 641 28.87 -10.11 40.79
C ASP A 641 28.89 -11.38 39.91
N GLY A 642 29.72 -11.37 38.86
CA GLY A 642 29.96 -12.55 38.05
C GLY A 642 28.74 -13.09 37.29
N SER A 643 27.62 -12.35 37.21
CA SER A 643 26.36 -12.75 36.59
C SER A 643 26.46 -12.91 35.07
N SER A 644 27.18 -13.92 34.62
CA SER A 644 27.71 -14.00 33.25
C SER A 644 26.70 -14.34 32.15
N ARG A 645 25.40 -14.55 32.45
CA ARG A 645 24.49 -15.18 31.48
C ARG A 645 23.17 -14.44 31.27
N PRO A 646 22.86 -14.09 29.99
CA PRO A 646 21.54 -13.65 29.59
C PRO A 646 20.49 -14.75 29.78
N LEU A 647 19.69 -14.59 30.82
CA LEU A 647 18.61 -15.51 31.17
C LEU A 647 17.38 -14.70 31.54
N VAL A 648 16.21 -15.15 31.13
CA VAL A 648 14.92 -14.65 31.61
C VAL A 648 14.20 -15.79 32.32
N ALA A 649 13.87 -15.62 33.59
CA ALA A 649 12.87 -16.42 34.27
C ALA A 649 11.53 -15.68 34.19
N MET A 650 10.49 -16.33 33.69
CA MET A 650 9.21 -15.70 33.42
C MET A 650 8.05 -16.52 33.99
N GLY A 651 7.36 -15.99 35.01
CA GLY A 651 6.13 -16.60 35.49
C GLY A 651 4.97 -16.44 34.50
N THR A 652 4.12 -17.46 34.42
CA THR A 652 2.90 -17.47 33.59
C THR A 652 1.71 -16.78 34.25
N ALA A 653 1.94 -16.08 35.36
CA ALA A 653 0.90 -15.53 36.23
C ALA A 653 0.08 -14.40 35.60
N GLY A 654 -1.14 -14.25 36.12
CA GLY A 654 -2.04 -13.14 35.81
C GLY A 654 -3.08 -13.51 34.74
N PHE A 655 -4.08 -14.30 35.11
CA PHE A 655 -5.29 -14.38 34.30
C PHE A 655 -5.97 -13.01 34.33
N ARG A 656 -6.14 -12.41 33.16
CA ARG A 656 -7.11 -11.31 33.02
C ARG A 656 -8.51 -11.85 33.35
N PRO A 657 -9.51 -10.98 33.62
CA PRO A 657 -10.88 -11.43 33.90
C PRO A 657 -11.50 -12.37 32.84
N ASN A 658 -10.92 -12.41 31.64
CA ASN A 658 -11.31 -13.29 30.53
C ASN A 658 -10.56 -14.64 30.50
N GLY A 659 -9.72 -14.95 31.50
CA GLY A 659 -8.98 -16.22 31.57
C GLY A 659 -7.78 -16.34 30.61
N THR A 660 -7.33 -15.25 29.96
CA THR A 660 -6.08 -15.27 29.18
C THR A 660 -4.90 -14.83 30.05
N PRO A 661 -3.77 -15.57 30.09
CA PRO A 661 -2.59 -15.15 30.82
C PRO A 661 -1.99 -13.85 30.27
N ALA A 662 -1.49 -12.99 31.16
CA ALA A 662 -0.89 -11.70 30.81
C ALA A 662 0.23 -11.84 29.78
N ILE A 663 1.05 -12.91 29.89
CA ILE A 663 2.16 -13.24 29.00
C ILE A 663 1.74 -13.32 27.52
N VAL A 664 0.51 -13.78 27.24
CA VAL A 664 -0.03 -13.87 25.88
C VAL A 664 -0.40 -12.51 25.31
N THR A 665 -0.56 -11.49 26.14
CA THR A 665 -1.07 -10.16 25.74
C THR A 665 -0.07 -9.03 25.91
N ALA A 666 0.82 -9.09 26.90
CA ALA A 666 1.81 -8.07 27.24
C ALA A 666 3.22 -8.48 26.74
N PRO A 667 4.14 -7.52 26.52
CA PRO A 667 5.49 -7.81 26.02
C PRO A 667 6.47 -8.14 27.16
N LEU A 668 6.10 -9.07 28.03
CA LEU A 668 6.85 -9.36 29.24
C LEU A 668 8.27 -9.87 28.92
N VAL A 669 8.41 -10.77 27.95
CA VAL A 669 9.73 -11.36 27.63
C VAL A 669 10.63 -10.35 26.93
N VAL A 670 10.07 -9.50 26.05
CA VAL A 670 10.84 -8.48 25.34
C VAL A 670 11.27 -7.35 26.29
N HIS A 671 10.47 -7.05 27.31
CA HIS A 671 10.89 -6.17 28.40
C HIS A 671 12.12 -6.70 29.13
N GLU A 672 12.12 -8.00 29.47
CA GLU A 672 13.29 -8.63 30.11
C GLU A 672 14.51 -8.69 29.17
N PHE A 673 14.31 -8.76 27.85
CA PHE A 673 15.42 -8.58 26.90
C PHE A 673 16.05 -7.20 27.02
N GLY A 674 15.26 -6.16 27.29
CA GLY A 674 15.77 -4.83 27.59
C GLY A 674 16.73 -4.84 28.77
N HIS A 675 16.37 -5.49 29.88
CA HIS A 675 17.26 -5.63 31.04
C HIS A 675 18.51 -6.49 30.75
N ILE A 676 18.39 -7.54 29.94
CA ILE A 676 19.55 -8.32 29.44
C ILE A 676 20.54 -7.43 28.72
N PHE A 677 20.06 -6.45 27.96
CA PHE A 677 20.89 -5.44 27.34
C PHE A 677 20.87 -4.16 28.18
N GLY A 678 21.04 -4.24 29.50
CA GLY A 678 21.33 -3.08 30.35
C GLY A 678 20.30 -1.93 30.36
N LEU A 679 19.10 -2.07 29.78
CA LEU A 679 18.12 -0.98 29.80
C LEU A 679 17.51 -0.86 31.19
N PRO A 680 17.49 0.35 31.80
CA PRO A 680 16.76 0.60 33.03
C PRO A 680 15.25 0.76 32.77
N HIS A 681 14.46 0.66 33.83
CA HIS A 681 13.06 1.07 33.77
C HIS A 681 12.94 2.56 33.46
N ILE A 682 11.95 2.93 32.64
CA ILE A 682 11.61 4.32 32.35
C ILE A 682 10.10 4.54 32.54
N PRO A 683 9.68 5.44 33.46
CA PRO A 683 10.53 6.10 34.46
C PRO A 683 11.12 5.10 35.46
N PHE A 684 12.25 5.47 36.05
CA PHE A 684 13.01 4.61 36.94
C PHE A 684 12.25 4.35 38.25
N ALA A 685 12.38 3.12 38.76
CA ALA A 685 11.70 2.69 39.97
C ALA A 685 12.67 2.04 40.96
N GLN A 686 12.86 2.71 42.09
CA GLN A 686 13.74 2.27 43.18
C GLN A 686 13.02 1.26 44.10
N GLY A 687 13.08 -0.01 43.73
CA GLY A 687 12.51 -1.10 44.52
C GLY A 687 10.97 -1.17 44.49
N PRO A 688 10.36 -2.13 45.23
CA PRO A 688 8.94 -2.48 45.06
C PRO A 688 7.95 -1.38 45.45
N ALA A 689 8.24 -0.60 46.50
CA ALA A 689 7.33 0.46 46.97
C ALA A 689 7.29 1.63 45.99
N HIS A 690 8.46 2.11 45.56
CA HIS A 690 8.56 3.17 44.56
C HIS A 690 7.99 2.70 43.21
N ARG A 691 8.26 1.45 42.80
CA ARG A 691 7.62 0.84 41.63
C ARG A 691 6.10 0.96 41.66
N LYS A 692 5.46 0.64 42.80
CA LYS A 692 4.00 0.76 42.93
C LYS A 692 3.51 2.21 42.74
N GLU A 693 4.25 3.18 43.28
CA GLU A 693 3.96 4.61 43.11
C GLU A 693 4.12 5.04 41.65
N VAL A 694 5.26 4.73 41.04
CA VAL A 694 5.57 5.02 39.63
C VAL A 694 4.51 4.43 38.71
N CYS A 695 4.13 3.19 38.95
CA CYS A 695 3.12 2.55 38.13
C CYS A 695 1.74 3.17 38.32
N ALA A 696 1.37 3.54 39.54
CA ALA A 696 0.09 4.24 39.77
C ALA A 696 0.07 5.63 39.10
N ALA A 697 1.20 6.33 39.06
CA ALA A 697 1.33 7.65 38.46
C ALA A 697 1.40 7.60 36.92
N GLY A 698 2.23 6.71 36.37
CA GLY A 698 2.48 6.60 34.93
C GLY A 698 1.42 5.79 34.17
N PHE A 699 0.63 4.96 34.85
CA PHE A 699 -0.46 4.22 34.22
C PHE A 699 -1.50 5.22 33.66
N LYS A 700 -1.66 5.22 32.33
CA LYS A 700 -2.46 6.16 31.51
C LYS A 700 -1.78 7.47 31.11
N GLN A 701 -0.49 7.62 31.34
CA GLN A 701 0.28 8.72 30.77
C GLN A 701 1.01 8.24 29.52
N THR A 702 1.02 9.08 28.48
CA THR A 702 1.85 8.83 27.30
C THR A 702 3.30 9.07 27.68
N ALA A 703 4.14 8.05 27.52
CA ALA A 703 5.58 8.17 27.68
C ALA A 703 6.12 9.18 26.66
N ALA A 704 7.03 10.03 27.09
CA ALA A 704 7.66 11.03 26.21
C ALA A 704 8.76 10.41 25.35
N SER A 705 9.19 11.16 24.33
CA SER A 705 10.34 10.82 23.46
C SER A 705 10.20 9.49 22.70
N ILE A 706 8.98 9.08 22.41
CA ILE A 706 8.70 7.98 21.49
C ILE A 706 8.31 8.59 20.14
N GLU A 707 9.20 8.49 19.16
CA GLU A 707 8.88 8.81 17.76
C GLU A 707 9.35 7.67 16.88
N GLY A 708 8.41 6.85 16.42
CA GLY A 708 8.72 5.56 15.84
C GLY A 708 7.65 5.00 14.92
N MET A 709 7.93 3.82 14.37
CA MET A 709 6.97 3.09 13.55
C MET A 709 7.10 1.60 13.80
N ARG A 710 5.98 0.94 14.08
CA ARG A 710 5.93 -0.53 14.12
C ARG A 710 5.72 -1.06 12.73
N ILE A 711 6.78 -1.50 12.08
CA ILE A 711 6.74 -2.03 10.71
C ILE A 711 6.50 -3.54 10.75
N THR A 712 5.69 -4.07 9.83
CA THR A 712 5.49 -5.52 9.68
C THR A 712 6.81 -6.20 9.28
N LEU A 713 6.97 -7.49 9.58
CA LEU A 713 8.23 -8.20 9.30
C LEU A 713 8.54 -8.31 7.80
N ASP A 714 7.52 -8.24 6.94
CA ASP A 714 7.66 -8.19 5.49
C ASP A 714 7.91 -6.77 4.95
N GLY A 715 7.90 -5.75 5.82
CA GLY A 715 8.10 -4.36 5.45
C GLY A 715 6.95 -3.73 4.67
N ALA A 716 5.81 -4.41 4.50
CA ALA A 716 4.74 -3.95 3.62
C ALA A 716 3.90 -2.82 4.20
N HIS A 717 3.75 -2.77 5.54
CA HIS A 717 2.91 -1.80 6.24
C HIS A 717 3.53 -1.45 7.60
N GLY A 718 3.01 -0.42 8.25
CA GLY A 718 3.41 -0.07 9.60
C GLY A 718 2.43 0.85 10.31
N TRP A 719 2.66 1.04 11.60
CA TRP A 719 1.84 1.88 12.46
C TRP A 719 2.69 2.94 13.17
N PRO A 720 2.42 4.23 12.95
CA PRO A 720 3.04 5.32 13.69
C PRO A 720 2.93 5.15 15.21
N LYS A 721 4.01 5.53 15.90
CA LYS A 721 4.16 5.52 17.35
C LYS A 721 4.73 6.88 17.74
N SER A 722 3.88 7.79 18.17
CA SER A 722 4.29 9.14 18.56
C SER A 722 3.81 9.46 19.97
N SER A 723 4.68 10.09 20.75
CA SER A 723 4.30 10.68 22.04
C SER A 723 3.39 11.91 21.84
N GLU A 724 3.53 12.58 20.70
CA GLU A 724 2.83 13.83 20.37
C GLU A 724 1.50 13.54 19.66
N THR A 725 1.51 12.76 18.57
CA THR A 725 0.29 12.47 17.79
C THR A 725 -0.41 11.19 18.22
N GLY A 726 0.24 10.34 19.02
CA GLY A 726 -0.34 9.16 19.64
C GLY A 726 0.02 7.83 18.96
N ASN A 727 -0.79 6.81 19.21
CA ASN A 727 -0.49 5.42 18.86
C ASN A 727 -1.45 4.90 17.79
N ALA A 728 -1.00 4.68 16.55
CA ALA A 728 -1.88 4.23 15.47
C ALA A 728 -2.57 2.87 15.74
N GLN A 729 -1.99 1.99 16.57
CA GLN A 729 -2.58 0.68 16.89
C GLN A 729 -3.60 0.68 18.03
N SER A 730 -3.70 1.79 18.78
CA SER A 730 -4.61 1.89 19.91
C SER A 730 -4.79 3.34 20.34
N THR A 731 -6.02 3.73 20.68
CA THR A 731 -6.30 5.01 21.34
C THR A 731 -5.79 5.09 22.79
N ALA A 732 -5.27 3.99 23.34
CA ALA A 732 -4.68 3.99 24.67
C ALA A 732 -3.31 4.69 24.67
N PRO A 733 -2.93 5.32 25.80
CA PRO A 733 -1.64 5.98 25.94
C PRO A 733 -0.48 5.06 25.58
N LEU A 734 0.51 5.62 24.88
CA LEU A 734 1.72 4.89 24.51
C LEU A 734 2.64 4.82 25.73
N LEU A 735 3.00 3.60 26.14
CA LEU A 735 3.88 3.31 27.26
C LEU A 735 5.27 2.95 26.75
N ASN A 736 6.29 3.27 27.55
CA ASN A 736 7.66 2.85 27.26
C ASN A 736 7.78 1.32 27.38
N LEU A 737 8.57 0.65 26.52
CA LEU A 737 8.86 -0.79 26.62
C LEU A 737 9.32 -1.13 28.04
N MET A 738 10.21 -0.31 28.59
CA MET A 738 10.80 -0.46 29.91
C MET A 738 9.94 0.19 31.01
N PHE A 739 8.65 0.39 30.77
CA PHE A 739 7.74 0.83 31.82
C PHE A 739 7.67 -0.23 32.92
N PRO A 740 7.85 0.13 34.20
CA PRO A 740 8.03 -0.84 35.27
C PRO A 740 6.80 -1.70 35.57
N CYS A 741 5.65 -1.47 34.94
CA CYS A 741 4.46 -2.31 35.14
C CYS A 741 3.75 -2.66 33.85
N LEU A 742 3.94 -3.90 33.41
CA LEU A 742 3.39 -4.42 32.16
C LEU A 742 2.08 -5.16 32.41
N TRP A 743 0.96 -4.47 32.24
CA TRP A 743 -0.38 -5.08 32.32
C TRP A 743 -1.19 -4.94 31.04
N GLU A 744 -0.73 -4.10 30.13
CA GLU A 744 -1.47 -3.69 28.95
C GLU A 744 -1.12 -4.54 27.72
N PRO A 745 -1.95 -4.53 26.66
CA PRO A 745 -1.62 -5.19 25.41
C PRO A 745 -0.34 -4.66 24.77
N ARG A 746 0.43 -5.53 24.10
CA ARG A 746 1.70 -5.20 23.39
C ARG A 746 1.63 -3.97 22.49
N GLN A 747 0.48 -3.69 21.89
CA GLN A 747 0.29 -2.54 21.01
C GLN A 747 0.46 -1.18 21.70
N GLN A 748 0.37 -1.13 23.03
CA GLN A 748 0.57 0.07 23.84
C GLN A 748 2.05 0.30 24.22
N TYR A 749 2.95 -0.66 24.02
CA TYR A 749 4.35 -0.52 24.41
C TYR A 749 5.23 -0.24 23.21
N TRP A 750 6.18 0.67 23.38
CA TRP A 750 7.22 0.99 22.39
C TRP A 750 8.50 1.47 23.05
N ILE A 751 9.64 1.26 22.41
CA ILE A 751 10.93 1.70 22.90
C ILE A 751 11.12 3.18 22.56
N ASP A 752 11.63 3.97 23.49
CA ASP A 752 11.96 5.37 23.20
C ASP A 752 13.25 5.48 22.38
N ASP A 753 13.43 6.65 21.76
CA ASP A 753 14.54 6.91 20.83
C ASP A 753 15.92 6.74 21.49
N ARG A 754 16.03 7.08 22.79
CA ARG A 754 17.28 7.04 23.53
C ARG A 754 17.71 5.60 23.83
N GLN A 755 16.77 4.79 24.32
CA GLN A 755 17.00 3.37 24.56
C GLN A 755 17.27 2.61 23.27
N TYR A 756 16.56 2.93 22.18
CA TYR A 756 16.81 2.30 20.88
C TYR A 756 18.19 2.64 20.33
N ASN A 757 18.59 3.92 20.33
CA ASN A 757 19.92 4.33 19.87
C ASN A 757 21.05 3.69 20.70
N TRP A 758 20.84 3.55 22.02
CA TRP A 758 21.78 2.82 22.86
C TRP A 758 21.92 1.35 22.45
N LEU A 759 20.81 0.68 22.13
CA LEU A 759 20.85 -0.70 21.65
C LEU A 759 21.56 -0.80 20.30
N VAL A 760 21.30 0.13 19.36
CA VAL A 760 21.95 0.18 18.04
C VAL A 760 23.47 0.24 18.18
N GLU A 761 23.96 1.05 19.13
CA GLU A 761 25.39 1.21 19.38
C GLU A 761 26.00 0.00 20.11
N ARG A 762 25.31 -0.56 21.11
CA ARG A 762 25.93 -1.45 22.11
C ARG A 762 25.57 -2.93 21.98
N MET A 763 24.35 -3.25 21.54
CA MET A 763 23.88 -4.63 21.43
C MET A 763 24.81 -5.54 20.61
N PRO A 764 25.40 -5.11 19.47
CA PRO A 764 26.34 -5.96 18.72
C PRO A 764 27.57 -6.38 19.53
N SER A 765 28.15 -5.46 20.31
CA SER A 765 29.34 -5.76 21.11
C SER A 765 28.99 -6.59 22.36
N MET A 766 27.84 -6.34 22.98
CA MET A 766 27.30 -7.16 24.07
C MET A 766 27.06 -8.62 23.64
N LEU A 767 26.48 -8.81 22.45
CA LEU A 767 26.27 -10.14 21.89
C LEU A 767 27.58 -10.83 21.52
N ARG A 768 28.56 -10.12 20.94
CA ARG A 768 29.88 -10.71 20.68
C ARG A 768 30.57 -11.15 21.98
N LEU A 769 30.48 -10.36 23.04
CA LEU A 769 31.03 -10.72 24.34
C LEU A 769 30.35 -11.98 24.89
N THR A 770 29.02 -11.99 24.92
CA THR A 770 28.22 -13.15 25.36
C THR A 770 28.57 -14.41 24.55
N ARG A 771 28.58 -14.30 23.22
CA ARG A 771 28.94 -15.41 22.30
C ARG A 771 30.38 -15.88 22.51
N SER A 772 31.33 -14.98 22.79
CA SER A 772 32.72 -15.36 23.07
C SER A 772 32.84 -16.17 24.36
N GLY A 773 32.00 -15.90 25.36
CA GLY A 773 31.86 -16.72 26.56
C GLY A 773 31.28 -18.12 26.29
N HIS A 774 30.53 -18.30 25.19
CA HIS A 774 29.98 -19.59 24.75
C HIS A 774 30.92 -20.35 23.80
N ALA A 775 31.72 -19.64 22.99
CA ALA A 775 32.37 -20.17 21.79
C ALA A 775 33.70 -20.93 22.00
N SER A 776 34.05 -21.39 23.20
CA SER A 776 35.23 -22.24 23.38
C SER A 776 35.02 -23.71 23.00
N ILE A 777 34.11 -24.01 22.06
CA ILE A 777 34.13 -25.30 21.34
C ILE A 777 35.30 -25.22 20.36
N PRO A 778 36.33 -26.09 20.45
CA PRO A 778 37.57 -25.93 19.68
C PRO A 778 37.32 -25.76 18.17
N SER A 779 37.84 -24.66 17.63
CA SER A 779 37.90 -24.31 16.20
C SER A 779 38.53 -25.39 15.31
N ALA A 780 39.21 -26.37 15.91
CA ALA A 780 39.80 -27.52 15.22
C ALA A 780 38.79 -28.31 14.37
N LEU A 781 37.50 -28.36 14.75
CA LEU A 781 36.47 -29.01 13.92
C LEU A 781 36.09 -28.19 12.68
N ARG A 782 36.25 -26.86 12.71
CA ARG A 782 36.02 -25.97 11.56
C ARG A 782 37.16 -26.07 10.54
N GLU A 783 38.42 -26.12 10.99
CA GLU A 783 39.59 -26.26 10.11
C GLU A 783 39.63 -27.62 9.39
N ILE A 784 39.25 -28.70 10.08
CA ILE A 784 39.14 -30.04 9.46
C ILE A 784 38.04 -30.08 8.38
N ARG A 785 36.98 -29.26 8.51
CA ARG A 785 35.92 -29.15 7.49
C ARG A 785 36.29 -28.27 6.30
N GLN A 786 36.96 -27.14 6.52
CA GLN A 786 37.46 -26.32 5.40
C GLN A 786 38.42 -27.14 4.53
N ALA A 787 39.27 -27.98 5.14
CA ALA A 787 40.12 -28.91 4.41
C ALA A 787 39.34 -29.99 3.62
N ASN A 788 38.15 -30.39 4.07
CA ASN A 788 37.31 -31.39 3.39
C ASN A 788 36.33 -30.80 2.37
N GLN A 789 35.97 -29.50 2.47
CA GLN A 789 35.02 -28.85 1.56
C GLN A 789 35.69 -28.22 0.33
N THR A 790 36.99 -27.90 0.38
CA THR A 790 37.70 -27.26 -0.76
C THR A 790 38.20 -28.23 -1.83
N SER A 791 37.73 -29.48 -1.91
CA SER A 791 38.14 -30.40 -2.98
C SER A 791 37.05 -31.39 -3.41
N PRO A 792 36.05 -30.94 -4.20
CA PRO A 792 35.16 -31.85 -4.91
C PRO A 792 35.88 -32.35 -6.17
N GLY A 793 36.58 -33.49 -6.08
CA GLY A 793 37.13 -34.15 -7.27
C GLY A 793 38.32 -35.10 -7.12
N LEU A 794 38.88 -35.30 -5.93
CA LEU A 794 39.98 -36.25 -5.74
C LEU A 794 39.51 -37.47 -4.95
N GLU A 795 39.47 -38.62 -5.61
CA GLU A 795 39.36 -39.92 -4.93
C GLU A 795 40.44 -40.06 -3.85
N PRO A 796 40.14 -40.72 -2.71
CA PRO A 796 41.07 -40.87 -1.60
C PRO A 796 42.15 -41.90 -1.96
N ARG A 797 43.17 -41.47 -2.70
CA ARG A 797 44.39 -42.24 -2.94
C ARG A 797 45.59 -41.58 -2.26
N LEU A 798 45.99 -42.21 -1.15
CA LEU A 798 47.36 -42.29 -0.64
C LEU A 798 48.05 -40.95 -0.32
N TRP A 799 47.73 -40.38 0.84
CA TRP A 799 48.75 -39.69 1.63
C TRP A 799 49.43 -40.72 2.54
N PRO A 800 50.75 -40.99 2.40
CA PRO A 800 51.46 -41.80 3.35
C PRO A 800 51.56 -41.05 4.69
N ALA A 801 51.19 -41.76 5.75
CA ALA A 801 51.52 -41.42 7.13
C ALA A 801 53.02 -41.11 7.26
N SER A 802 53.37 -39.95 7.85
CA SER A 802 54.56 -39.73 8.70
C SER A 802 54.88 -38.25 8.96
N TYR A 803 53.85 -37.40 9.11
CA TYR A 803 54.02 -36.18 9.89
C TYR A 803 52.89 -36.09 10.91
N THR A 804 53.04 -36.84 11.99
CA THR A 804 52.34 -36.53 13.24
C THR A 804 53.15 -35.39 13.85
N PRO A 805 52.72 -34.11 13.78
CA PRO A 805 53.30 -33.11 14.67
C PRO A 805 53.21 -33.71 16.09
N PRO A 806 54.22 -33.53 16.95
CA PRO A 806 54.14 -34.00 18.34
C PRO A 806 52.79 -33.54 18.86
N ALA A 807 51.92 -34.49 19.24
CA ALA A 807 50.55 -34.19 19.62
C ALA A 807 50.64 -33.05 20.63
N ALA A 808 50.21 -31.86 20.23
CA ALA A 808 50.11 -30.75 21.15
C ALA A 808 49.30 -31.31 22.33
N PRO A 809 49.78 -31.16 23.58
CA PRO A 809 49.07 -31.71 24.73
C PRO A 809 47.61 -31.30 24.58
N ALA A 810 46.72 -32.30 24.57
CA ALA A 810 45.30 -32.05 24.36
C ALA A 810 44.91 -30.94 25.35
N PRO A 811 44.27 -29.85 24.88
CA PRO A 811 43.87 -28.77 25.78
C PRO A 811 43.10 -29.38 26.96
N PRO A 812 43.35 -28.91 28.20
CA PRO A 812 42.74 -29.51 29.38
C PRO A 812 41.22 -29.54 29.21
N ALA A 813 40.61 -30.68 29.53
CA ALA A 813 39.17 -30.79 29.50
C ALA A 813 38.61 -29.97 30.66
N TRP A 814 37.68 -29.08 30.38
CA TRP A 814 37.01 -28.33 31.43
C TRP A 814 35.80 -29.11 31.93
N ILE A 815 35.69 -29.22 33.25
CA ILE A 815 34.56 -29.86 33.91
C ILE A 815 33.89 -28.84 34.81
N MET A 816 32.57 -28.72 34.72
CA MET A 816 31.76 -27.96 35.65
C MET A 816 31.32 -28.88 36.79
N VAL A 817 31.72 -28.52 38.00
CA VAL A 817 31.25 -29.15 39.24
C VAL A 817 30.27 -28.20 39.87
N SER A 818 29.10 -28.71 40.27
CA SER A 818 28.04 -27.88 40.80
C SER A 818 27.23 -28.63 41.84
N GLY A 819 26.51 -27.91 42.68
CA GLY A 819 25.78 -28.49 43.79
C GLY A 819 25.09 -27.45 44.65
N LEU A 820 24.54 -27.91 45.77
CA LEU A 820 23.94 -27.09 46.81
C LEU A 820 24.66 -27.36 48.13
N ALA A 821 24.84 -26.34 48.96
CA ALA A 821 25.41 -26.47 50.30
C ALA A 821 24.64 -25.60 51.31
N ASP A 822 24.59 -26.02 52.57
CA ASP A 822 23.98 -25.27 53.69
C ASP A 822 25.01 -24.94 54.79
N GLY A 823 26.29 -25.11 54.47
CA GLY A 823 27.43 -24.94 55.35
C GLY A 823 27.90 -26.22 56.06
N GLU A 824 26.98 -27.09 56.50
CA GLU A 824 27.36 -28.35 57.18
C GLU A 824 27.17 -29.59 56.31
N ASN A 825 26.31 -29.49 55.31
CA ASN A 825 25.92 -30.53 54.37
C ASN A 825 26.03 -29.99 52.94
N SER A 826 26.17 -30.90 51.99
CA SER A 826 26.14 -30.58 50.57
C SER A 826 25.76 -31.80 49.75
N GLY A 827 25.22 -31.57 48.55
CA GLY A 827 25.18 -32.58 47.50
C GLY A 827 25.72 -32.04 46.19
N LEU A 828 26.35 -32.94 45.44
CA LEU A 828 26.97 -32.66 44.15
C LEU A 828 26.06 -33.16 43.03
N LEU A 829 25.77 -32.28 42.08
CA LEU A 829 25.23 -32.67 40.78
C LEU A 829 26.29 -33.42 39.96
N PRO A 830 25.87 -34.21 38.96
CA PRO A 830 26.78 -34.79 38.01
C PRO A 830 27.69 -33.73 37.39
N ALA A 831 28.99 -34.02 37.40
CA ALA A 831 29.96 -33.19 36.73
C ALA A 831 29.76 -33.28 35.21
N ILE A 832 29.64 -32.13 34.55
CA ILE A 832 29.45 -32.07 33.09
C ILE A 832 30.69 -31.47 32.42
N ARG A 833 31.04 -31.96 31.23
CA ARG A 833 32.07 -31.31 30.43
C ARG A 833 31.54 -29.99 29.87
N VAL A 834 32.39 -28.97 29.95
CA VAL A 834 32.11 -27.66 29.37
C VAL A 834 33.20 -27.27 28.39
N PRO A 835 32.91 -26.41 27.40
CA PRO A 835 33.91 -26.04 26.40
C PRO A 835 35.07 -25.22 26.99
N GLY A 836 34.92 -24.61 28.16
CA GLY A 836 35.90 -23.69 28.73
C GLY A 836 35.57 -23.25 30.16
N PRO A 837 36.39 -22.36 30.74
CA PRO A 837 36.09 -21.75 32.03
C PRO A 837 34.80 -20.94 31.95
N ARG A 838 34.03 -20.93 33.03
CA ARG A 838 32.79 -20.17 33.18
C ARG A 838 32.85 -19.42 34.51
N ALA A 839 32.13 -18.30 34.61
CA ALA A 839 32.01 -17.60 35.88
C ALA A 839 31.45 -18.53 36.95
N ARG A 840 31.97 -18.40 38.17
CA ARG A 840 31.48 -19.16 39.31
C ARG A 840 30.14 -18.60 39.74
N LEU A 841 29.30 -19.42 40.36
CA LEU A 841 28.03 -18.94 40.93
C LEU A 841 28.22 -18.25 42.29
N ALA A 842 29.35 -18.49 42.95
CA ALA A 842 29.76 -17.79 44.16
C ALA A 842 31.07 -17.06 43.84
N ASP A 843 31.09 -15.74 44.02
CA ASP A 843 32.23 -14.87 43.68
C ASP A 843 33.33 -14.84 44.74
N GLU A 844 33.02 -15.33 45.93
CA GLU A 844 33.94 -15.35 47.06
C GLU A 844 34.78 -16.65 47.09
N ASP A 845 36.06 -16.53 47.44
CA ASP A 845 36.95 -17.67 47.69
C ASP A 845 36.82 -18.10 49.16
N GLY A 846 35.64 -18.61 49.53
CA GLY A 846 35.39 -19.05 50.89
C GLY A 846 36.11 -20.34 51.31
N PRO A 847 35.92 -20.79 52.56
CA PRO A 847 36.65 -21.91 53.14
C PRO A 847 36.27 -23.29 52.55
N TYR A 848 35.35 -23.34 51.59
CA TYR A 848 35.00 -24.59 50.90
C TYR A 848 35.92 -24.82 49.71
N GLU A 849 36.35 -26.07 49.52
CA GLU A 849 37.21 -26.51 48.43
C GLU A 849 36.49 -27.60 47.62
N ILE A 850 36.43 -27.41 46.30
CA ILE A 850 36.20 -28.49 45.34
C ILE A 850 37.55 -29.04 44.92
N ARG A 851 37.74 -30.36 45.08
CA ARG A 851 38.95 -31.08 44.67
C ARG A 851 38.60 -32.24 43.74
N ILE A 852 39.27 -32.31 42.60
CA ILE A 852 39.16 -33.41 41.64
C ILE A 852 40.42 -34.27 41.76
N GLU A 853 40.27 -35.57 41.97
CA GLU A 853 41.36 -36.53 42.14
C GLU A 853 41.29 -37.63 41.05
N ASP A 854 42.45 -38.20 40.69
CA ASP A 854 42.52 -39.42 39.88
C ASP A 854 42.38 -40.70 40.71
N ALA A 855 42.53 -41.87 40.07
CA ALA A 855 42.36 -43.17 40.71
C ALA A 855 43.44 -43.44 41.79
N GLU A 856 44.60 -42.78 41.69
CA GLU A 856 45.68 -42.86 42.67
C GLU A 856 45.51 -41.84 43.81
N GLY A 857 44.46 -41.01 43.78
CA GLY A 857 44.21 -39.96 44.77
C GLY A 857 45.04 -38.69 44.54
N ARG A 858 45.71 -38.54 43.40
CA ARG A 858 46.44 -37.32 43.06
C ARG A 858 45.45 -36.25 42.65
N THR A 859 45.60 -35.04 43.19
CA THR A 859 44.79 -33.90 42.82
C THR A 859 45.06 -33.48 41.37
N LEU A 860 44.03 -33.54 40.54
CA LEU A 860 44.03 -33.08 39.16
C LEU A 860 43.68 -31.60 39.05
N ALA A 861 42.73 -31.14 39.86
CA ALA A 861 42.29 -29.76 39.91
C ALA A 861 41.70 -29.43 41.29
N ARG A 862 41.77 -28.16 41.67
CA ARG A 862 41.10 -27.64 42.87
C ARG A 862 40.62 -26.21 42.66
N ALA A 863 39.54 -25.83 43.32
CA ALA A 863 39.07 -24.45 43.38
C ALA A 863 38.37 -24.21 44.72
N ALA A 864 38.46 -22.98 45.21
CA ALA A 864 37.58 -22.53 46.27
C ALA A 864 36.13 -22.45 45.74
N ALA A 865 35.18 -22.60 46.64
CA ALA A 865 33.77 -22.50 46.36
C ALA A 865 33.05 -21.87 47.56
N GLY A 866 32.04 -21.07 47.31
CA GLY A 866 31.16 -20.55 48.36
C GLY A 866 31.62 -19.30 49.09
N PRO A 867 30.73 -18.74 49.92
CA PRO A 867 30.95 -17.47 50.59
C PRO A 867 32.10 -17.52 51.61
N ASP A 868 32.86 -16.42 51.71
CA ASP A 868 34.01 -16.19 52.61
C ASP A 868 33.57 -16.04 54.08
N SER A 869 32.32 -15.63 54.32
CA SER A 869 31.83 -15.34 55.67
C SER A 869 30.72 -16.29 56.15
N VAL A 870 31.09 -17.30 56.93
CA VAL A 870 30.19 -17.92 57.95
C VAL A 870 30.14 -17.01 59.20
N ALA A 871 30.03 -15.69 59.01
CA ALA A 871 30.11 -14.71 60.09
C ALA A 871 28.78 -14.67 60.88
N GLY A 872 28.52 -15.72 61.66
CA GLY A 872 27.53 -15.74 62.74
C GLY A 872 26.07 -15.95 62.36
N ARG A 873 25.72 -15.99 61.07
CA ARG A 873 24.43 -16.56 60.62
C ARG A 873 24.70 -17.98 60.13
N ARG A 874 23.89 -18.97 60.55
CA ARG A 874 23.83 -20.27 59.85
C ARG A 874 23.68 -19.92 58.37
N ALA A 875 24.60 -20.38 57.54
CA ALA A 875 24.56 -20.06 56.12
C ALA A 875 23.20 -20.51 55.58
N ASP A 876 22.43 -19.55 55.05
CA ASP A 876 21.30 -19.87 54.20
C ASP A 876 21.84 -20.73 53.05
N ARG A 877 21.03 -21.69 52.60
CA ARG A 877 21.42 -22.63 51.55
C ARG A 877 21.88 -21.85 50.32
N TRP A 878 22.97 -22.27 49.70
CA TRP A 878 23.57 -21.56 48.57
C TRP A 878 23.97 -22.54 47.47
N PRO A 879 23.60 -22.26 46.21
CA PRO A 879 24.04 -23.05 45.07
C PRO A 879 25.49 -22.70 44.72
N PHE A 880 26.19 -23.65 44.10
CA PHE A 880 27.51 -23.39 43.54
C PHE A 880 27.70 -24.06 42.18
N ALA A 881 28.49 -23.41 41.35
CA ALA A 881 28.98 -23.97 40.09
C ALA A 881 30.39 -23.44 39.87
N VAL A 882 31.34 -24.33 39.62
CA VAL A 882 32.75 -23.99 39.39
C VAL A 882 33.29 -24.83 38.24
N THR A 883 34.00 -24.19 37.32
CA THR A 883 34.66 -24.89 36.21
C THR A 883 36.14 -25.07 36.48
N LEU A 884 36.60 -26.30 36.34
CA LEU A 884 37.96 -26.73 36.65
C LEU A 884 38.62 -27.32 35.40
N PRO A 885 39.86 -26.91 35.05
CA PRO A 885 40.62 -27.54 33.99
C PRO A 885 41.21 -28.85 34.52
N VAL A 886 40.89 -29.98 33.88
CA VAL A 886 41.30 -31.31 34.33
C VAL A 886 42.33 -31.87 33.35
N SER A 887 43.52 -32.16 33.85
CA SER A 887 44.67 -32.62 33.05
C SER A 887 44.74 -34.13 32.82
N ALA A 888 43.89 -34.90 33.51
CA ALA A 888 43.80 -36.36 33.40
C ALA A 888 42.37 -36.84 33.64
N THR A 889 42.15 -38.16 33.62
CA THR A 889 40.82 -38.75 33.86
C THR A 889 40.45 -38.64 35.34
N PRO A 890 39.37 -37.91 35.69
CA PRO A 890 38.93 -37.79 37.06
C PRO A 890 38.33 -39.13 37.54
N SER A 891 38.64 -39.49 38.77
CA SER A 891 38.08 -40.67 39.45
C SER A 891 37.29 -40.31 40.70
N ARG A 892 37.46 -39.09 41.22
CA ARG A 892 36.78 -38.64 42.43
C ARG A 892 36.64 -37.12 42.43
N ILE A 893 35.50 -36.64 42.88
CA ILE A 893 35.22 -35.21 43.12
C ILE A 893 34.81 -35.07 44.58
N ILE A 894 35.46 -34.15 45.28
CA ILE A 894 35.29 -33.91 46.72
C ILE A 894 34.90 -32.45 46.89
N PHE A 895 33.83 -32.22 47.64
CA PHE A 895 33.51 -30.91 48.17
C PHE A 895 33.72 -30.94 49.68
N SER A 896 34.56 -30.03 50.20
CA SER A 896 34.98 -30.04 51.59
C SER A 896 35.00 -28.65 52.20
N LEU A 897 34.83 -28.56 53.52
CA LEU A 897 34.97 -27.34 54.31
C LEU A 897 36.08 -27.56 55.34
N ASP A 898 37.14 -26.75 55.31
CA ASP A 898 38.31 -26.89 56.21
C ASP A 898 38.88 -28.33 56.24
N GLY A 899 38.85 -29.01 55.09
CA GLY A 899 39.29 -30.40 54.93
C GLY A 899 38.28 -31.47 55.39
N LYS A 900 37.16 -31.11 56.01
CA LYS A 900 36.03 -32.02 56.25
C LYS A 900 35.27 -32.23 54.96
N VAL A 901 35.22 -33.46 54.46
CA VAL A 901 34.42 -33.83 53.27
C VAL A 901 32.93 -33.66 53.60
N LEU A 902 32.27 -32.79 52.85
CA LEU A 902 30.82 -32.55 52.95
C LEU A 902 30.05 -33.36 51.91
N ALA A 903 30.57 -33.44 50.68
CA ALA A 903 30.01 -34.25 49.61
C ALA A 903 31.12 -34.89 48.78
N GLU A 904 30.82 -36.06 48.21
CA GLU A 904 31.77 -36.80 47.39
C GLU A 904 31.05 -37.53 46.25
N ARG A 905 31.66 -37.52 45.06
CA ARG A 905 31.29 -38.37 43.92
C ARG A 905 32.51 -39.19 43.50
N ARG A 906 32.29 -40.45 43.15
CA ARG A 906 33.32 -41.35 42.63
C ARG A 906 32.92 -41.80 41.24
N ALA A 907 33.91 -41.87 40.36
CA ALA A 907 33.74 -42.51 39.08
C ALA A 907 33.41 -43.98 39.26
N SER A 908 32.46 -44.48 38.49
CA SER A 908 32.28 -45.90 38.29
C SER A 908 33.43 -46.40 37.41
N GLY A 909 34.22 -47.34 37.92
CA GLY A 909 35.32 -47.94 37.16
C GLY A 909 34.87 -48.64 35.86
N GLY A 910 33.57 -48.78 35.64
CA GLY A 910 32.95 -49.42 34.49
C GLY A 910 31.96 -48.57 33.71
N LEU A 911 31.92 -47.23 33.86
CA LEU A 911 30.97 -46.40 33.09
C LEU A 911 31.17 -46.62 31.58
N ALA A 912 30.18 -47.26 30.96
CA ALA A 912 30.10 -47.45 29.52
C ALA A 912 29.02 -46.56 28.91
N ALA A 913 29.08 -46.35 27.60
CA ALA A 913 28.03 -45.65 26.89
C ALA A 913 26.69 -46.40 27.03
N PRO A 914 25.56 -45.70 27.21
CA PRO A 914 24.25 -46.32 27.23
C PRO A 914 23.96 -46.99 25.88
N ARG A 915 23.07 -47.98 25.86
CA ARG A 915 22.71 -48.68 24.63
C ARG A 915 21.23 -48.54 24.35
N PHE A 916 20.87 -47.81 23.29
CA PHE A 916 19.49 -47.71 22.82
C PHE A 916 18.88 -49.09 22.58
N THR A 917 17.65 -49.28 23.08
CA THR A 917 16.84 -50.50 22.89
C THR A 917 15.54 -50.23 22.16
N SER A 918 15.00 -49.01 22.26
CA SER A 918 13.73 -48.64 21.62
C SER A 918 13.79 -48.69 20.08
N HIS A 919 14.94 -48.31 19.49
CA HIS A 919 15.05 -48.05 18.05
C HIS A 919 16.42 -48.49 17.50
N PRO A 920 16.48 -49.10 16.30
CA PRO A 920 17.74 -49.32 15.60
C PRO A 920 18.27 -48.02 14.97
N ARG A 921 19.56 -48.00 14.63
CA ARG A 921 20.20 -46.86 13.96
C ARG A 921 19.55 -46.58 12.60
N ASN A 922 19.29 -45.31 12.31
CA ASN A 922 18.58 -44.79 11.15
C ASN A 922 17.12 -45.25 11.04
N ALA A 923 16.51 -45.73 12.13
CA ALA A 923 15.09 -46.02 12.13
C ALA A 923 14.27 -44.74 12.04
N ALA A 924 13.07 -44.85 11.48
CA ALA A 924 12.02 -43.86 11.66
C ALA A 924 11.65 -43.81 13.15
N PHE A 925 11.79 -42.63 13.77
CA PHE A 925 11.31 -42.33 15.11
C PHE A 925 10.03 -41.52 14.97
N ARG A 926 8.89 -42.06 15.42
CA ARG A 926 7.61 -41.36 15.30
C ARG A 926 7.43 -40.43 16.49
N ALA A 927 6.83 -39.28 16.24
CA ALA A 927 6.45 -38.38 17.34
C ALA A 927 5.57 -39.10 18.36
N GLY A 928 5.93 -39.00 19.64
CA GLY A 928 5.27 -39.70 20.73
C GLY A 928 5.85 -41.09 21.02
N ASP A 929 6.81 -41.60 20.22
CA ASP A 929 7.53 -42.80 20.61
C ASP A 929 8.39 -42.54 21.86
N GLN A 930 8.56 -43.56 22.69
CA GLN A 930 9.44 -43.52 23.85
C GLN A 930 10.87 -43.90 23.42
N LEU A 931 11.86 -43.10 23.82
CA LEU A 931 13.26 -43.50 23.78
C LEU A 931 13.56 -44.37 24.98
N GLU A 932 14.13 -45.55 24.75
CA GLU A 932 14.56 -46.46 25.79
C GLU A 932 16.01 -46.87 25.56
N TRP A 933 16.74 -47.02 26.65
CA TRP A 933 18.12 -47.50 26.63
C TRP A 933 18.38 -48.46 27.79
N LEU A 934 19.42 -49.25 27.66
CA LEU A 934 20.01 -49.96 28.78
C LEU A 934 21.15 -49.13 29.36
N PRO A 935 21.31 -49.14 30.69
CA PRO A 935 22.46 -48.51 31.32
C PRO A 935 23.73 -49.20 30.82
N GLY A 936 24.78 -48.43 30.54
CA GLY A 936 26.06 -48.99 30.07
C GLY A 936 26.77 -49.84 31.14
N SER A 937 26.42 -49.64 32.41
CA SER A 937 26.96 -50.30 33.60
C SER A 937 25.83 -50.64 34.58
N GLN A 938 26.01 -51.69 35.41
CA GLN A 938 25.03 -52.06 36.45
C GLN A 938 25.09 -51.19 37.71
N ASP A 939 25.61 -49.97 37.60
CA ASP A 939 25.57 -49.03 38.72
C ASP A 939 24.16 -48.41 38.81
N ASP A 940 23.55 -48.51 39.98
CA ASP A 940 22.20 -48.02 40.23
C ASP A 940 22.14 -46.48 40.37
N ALA A 941 23.29 -45.79 40.32
CA ALA A 941 23.42 -44.35 40.57
C ALA A 941 23.80 -43.53 39.32
N LEU A 942 23.35 -43.96 38.14
CA LEU A 942 23.54 -43.22 36.90
C LEU A 942 22.46 -42.15 36.72
N SER A 943 22.85 -41.03 36.13
CA SER A 943 21.92 -40.04 35.59
C SER A 943 22.15 -39.84 34.09
N TYR A 944 21.14 -39.34 33.38
CA TYR A 944 21.17 -39.19 31.93
C TYR A 944 20.77 -37.79 31.48
N THR A 945 21.43 -37.31 30.43
CA THR A 945 21.01 -36.14 29.65
C THR A 945 20.63 -36.61 28.25
N VAL A 946 19.47 -36.21 27.76
CA VAL A 946 18.98 -36.50 26.41
C VAL A 946 19.08 -35.23 25.58
N ARG A 947 19.74 -35.34 24.42
CA ARG A 947 19.89 -34.26 23.45
C ARG A 947 19.37 -34.69 22.10
N PHE A 948 18.93 -33.71 21.32
CA PHE A 948 18.46 -33.91 19.96
C PHE A 948 19.08 -32.90 19.01
N THR A 949 19.45 -33.35 17.83
CA THR A 949 19.88 -32.50 16.72
C THR A 949 19.12 -32.89 15.46
N ALA A 950 18.79 -31.91 14.62
CA ALA A 950 18.20 -32.14 13.30
C ALA A 950 19.26 -32.17 12.19
N ASP A 951 20.33 -31.39 12.36
CA ASP A 951 21.40 -31.14 11.38
C ASP A 951 22.72 -31.85 11.74
N GLY A 952 22.79 -32.54 12.89
CA GLY A 952 24.00 -33.17 13.39
C GLY A 952 24.96 -32.23 14.14
N GLU A 953 24.63 -30.93 14.18
CA GLU A 953 25.54 -29.86 14.62
C GLU A 953 24.94 -29.04 15.78
N SER A 954 23.68 -28.63 15.61
CA SER A 954 22.91 -27.85 16.54
C SER A 954 22.18 -28.79 17.49
N TRP A 955 22.80 -29.07 18.63
CA TRP A 955 22.24 -29.93 19.66
C TRP A 955 21.36 -29.13 20.62
N SER A 956 20.20 -29.71 20.93
CA SER A 956 19.19 -29.17 21.84
C SER A 956 19.07 -30.13 23.01
N THR A 957 19.19 -29.64 24.22
CA THR A 957 19.01 -30.46 25.41
C THR A 957 17.51 -30.61 25.66
N LEU A 958 17.00 -31.85 25.58
CA LEU A 958 15.58 -32.17 25.75
C LEU A 958 15.24 -32.52 27.20
N ALA A 959 16.18 -33.18 27.89
CA ALA A 959 16.07 -33.51 29.30
C ALA A 959 17.47 -33.60 29.92
N VAL A 960 17.59 -33.24 31.20
CA VAL A 960 18.83 -33.36 31.98
C VAL A 960 18.54 -34.12 33.26
N LEU A 961 19.56 -34.79 33.80
CA LEU A 961 19.52 -35.43 35.12
C LEU A 961 18.39 -36.46 35.30
N LEU A 962 18.02 -37.16 34.22
CA LEU A 962 17.08 -38.27 34.29
C LEU A 962 17.70 -39.45 35.04
N ASN A 963 16.98 -40.05 35.99
CA ASN A 963 17.40 -41.30 36.63
C ASN A 963 16.76 -42.54 35.97
N GLU A 964 15.77 -42.33 35.11
CA GLU A 964 15.12 -43.37 34.36
C GLU A 964 15.88 -43.67 33.06
N THR A 965 15.76 -44.90 32.57
CA THR A 965 16.36 -45.31 31.30
C THR A 965 15.37 -45.23 30.13
N ALA A 966 14.38 -44.37 30.26
CA ALA A 966 13.41 -44.05 29.23
C ALA A 966 13.04 -42.57 29.27
N PHE A 967 12.66 -42.01 28.11
CA PHE A 967 12.24 -40.63 27.97
C PHE A 967 11.32 -40.51 26.74
N GLN A 968 10.23 -39.77 26.84
CA GLN A 968 9.35 -39.50 25.71
C GLN A 968 9.56 -38.03 25.27
N PRO A 969 10.27 -37.78 24.16
CA PRO A 969 10.46 -36.43 23.68
C PRO A 969 9.15 -35.76 23.29
N ASP A 970 8.97 -34.50 23.66
CA ASP A 970 7.87 -33.68 23.17
C ASP A 970 7.95 -33.58 21.63
N PRO A 971 6.92 -34.05 20.90
CA PRO A 971 6.86 -33.97 19.44
C PRO A 971 7.19 -32.59 18.86
N ALA A 972 6.84 -31.50 19.55
CA ALA A 972 7.07 -30.13 19.10
C ALA A 972 8.56 -29.74 19.09
N THR A 973 9.41 -30.49 19.79
CA THR A 973 10.87 -30.27 19.83
C THR A 973 11.62 -31.05 18.75
N LEU A 974 10.97 -32.05 18.13
CA LEU A 974 11.59 -32.95 17.16
C LEU A 974 11.47 -32.43 15.73
N ARG A 975 12.42 -31.56 15.37
CA ARG A 975 12.57 -31.09 13.99
C ARG A 975 13.24 -32.16 13.12
N PRO A 976 12.66 -32.53 11.98
CA PRO A 976 13.32 -33.38 11.00
C PRO A 976 14.52 -32.67 10.41
N GLY A 977 15.48 -33.46 9.99
CA GLY A 977 16.63 -32.98 9.25
C GLY A 977 17.49 -34.11 8.74
N PRO A 978 18.41 -33.82 7.81
CA PRO A 978 19.18 -34.82 7.08
C PRO A 978 20.17 -35.61 7.96
N ALA A 979 20.41 -35.15 9.18
CA ALA A 979 21.30 -35.79 10.14
C ALA A 979 20.68 -35.81 11.54
N ALA A 980 19.35 -36.04 11.59
CA ALA A 980 18.64 -36.09 12.85
C ALA A 980 19.19 -37.21 13.76
N ALA A 981 19.42 -36.89 15.03
CA ALA A 981 19.95 -37.85 15.98
C ALA A 981 19.60 -37.50 17.43
N PHE A 982 19.39 -38.53 18.23
CA PHE A 982 19.40 -38.44 19.68
C PHE A 982 20.80 -38.73 20.22
N GLU A 983 21.17 -38.07 21.31
CA GLU A 983 22.36 -38.36 22.11
C GLU A 983 21.93 -38.55 23.55
N ILE A 984 22.22 -39.72 24.12
CA ILE A 984 22.06 -39.97 25.56
C ILE A 984 23.44 -39.93 26.18
N ILE A 985 23.62 -39.03 27.13
CA ILE A 985 24.85 -38.89 27.90
C ILE A 985 24.58 -39.47 29.29
N ALA A 986 25.24 -40.57 29.63
CA ALA A 986 25.21 -41.17 30.97
C ALA A 986 26.32 -40.57 31.83
N TYR A 987 25.98 -40.26 33.09
CA TYR A 987 26.89 -39.73 34.09
C TYR A 987 26.93 -40.64 35.31
N ASP A 988 28.14 -40.94 35.81
CA ASP A 988 28.35 -41.61 37.10
C ASP A 988 28.62 -40.62 38.25
N GLY A 989 28.44 -39.32 37.98
CA GLY A 989 28.74 -38.23 38.90
C GLY A 989 30.11 -37.58 38.70
N VAL A 990 31.05 -38.23 37.99
CA VAL A 990 32.42 -37.72 37.75
C VAL A 990 32.77 -37.75 36.25
N ASN A 991 32.45 -38.85 35.58
CA ASN A 991 32.67 -39.09 34.18
C ASN A 991 31.34 -39.10 33.42
N GLU A 992 31.46 -38.84 32.11
CA GLU A 992 30.35 -38.96 31.17
C GLU A 992 30.71 -39.94 30.04
N ARG A 993 29.68 -40.63 29.53
CA ARG A 993 29.74 -41.43 28.30
C ARG A 993 28.48 -41.20 27.50
N SER A 994 28.63 -40.90 26.21
CA SER A 994 27.48 -40.70 25.33
C SER A 994 27.30 -41.83 24.33
N ALA A 995 26.05 -42.06 23.96
CA ALA A 995 25.68 -42.85 22.80
C ALA A 995 24.80 -42.01 21.88
N ARG A 996 25.00 -42.17 20.57
CA ARG A 996 24.18 -41.49 19.56
C ARG A 996 23.32 -42.47 18.81
N LEU A 997 22.06 -42.10 18.62
CA LEU A 997 21.10 -42.78 17.78
C LEU A 997 20.70 -41.85 16.65
N PRO A 998 21.38 -41.95 15.48
CA PRO A 998 20.85 -41.40 14.24
C PRO A 998 19.46 -41.97 13.97
N VAL A 999 18.51 -41.11 13.62
CA VAL A 999 17.12 -41.45 13.34
C VAL A 999 16.63 -40.65 12.13
N GLU A 1000 15.60 -41.18 11.48
CA GLU A 1000 14.75 -40.38 10.59
C GLU A 1000 13.55 -39.93 11.42
N ILE A 1001 13.29 -38.63 11.52
CA ILE A 1001 12.15 -38.15 12.31
C ILE A 1001 10.89 -38.26 11.45
N ASP A 1002 10.02 -39.21 11.81
CA ASP A 1002 8.70 -39.42 11.23
C ASP A 1002 7.66 -38.65 12.04
N THR A 1003 7.74 -37.31 11.97
CA THR A 1003 6.67 -36.42 12.45
C THR A 1003 5.68 -36.13 11.32
N PRO A 1004 4.38 -36.44 11.46
CA PRO A 1004 3.42 -35.89 10.52
C PRO A 1004 3.50 -34.36 10.53
N LEU A 1005 3.31 -33.73 9.36
CA LEU A 1005 3.13 -32.28 9.32
C LEU A 1005 1.81 -31.98 10.04
N GLN A 1006 1.92 -31.35 11.20
CA GLN A 1006 0.79 -31.07 12.06
C GLN A 1006 0.82 -29.61 12.52
N PRO A 1007 -0.34 -28.96 12.59
CA PRO A 1007 -0.44 -27.66 13.21
C PRO A 1007 -0.22 -27.80 14.72
N LEU A 1008 0.78 -27.10 15.25
CA LEU A 1008 0.99 -26.94 16.69
C LEU A 1008 0.03 -25.89 17.28
N LEU A 1009 -0.36 -24.89 16.49
CA LEU A 1009 -1.19 -23.79 16.96
C LEU A 1009 -1.96 -23.15 15.81
N ALA A 1010 -3.25 -22.93 16.00
CA ALA A 1010 -4.11 -22.18 15.10
C ALA A 1010 -4.58 -20.88 15.78
N LEU A 1011 -4.40 -19.74 15.10
CA LEU A 1011 -4.79 -18.42 15.58
C LEU A 1011 -5.79 -17.77 14.61
N PRO A 1012 -6.93 -17.26 15.09
CA PRO A 1012 -7.42 -17.34 16.47
C PRO A 1012 -7.76 -18.79 16.85
N ALA A 1013 -7.57 -19.15 18.12
CA ALA A 1013 -7.97 -20.46 18.62
C ALA A 1013 -9.50 -20.62 18.42
N GLY A 1014 -9.93 -21.73 17.84
CA GLY A 1014 -11.27 -21.89 17.25
C GLY A 1014 -12.44 -21.44 18.15
N GLY A 1015 -13.23 -20.50 17.64
CA GLY A 1015 -14.47 -20.04 18.26
C GLY A 1015 -15.05 -18.81 17.54
N ALA A 1016 -16.36 -18.80 17.26
CA ALA A 1016 -17.05 -17.75 16.49
C ALA A 1016 -17.16 -16.38 17.20
N GLY A 1017 -16.41 -16.17 18.29
CA GLY A 1017 -16.41 -14.94 19.10
C GLY A 1017 -15.04 -14.30 19.28
N SER A 1018 -14.02 -14.69 18.51
CA SER A 1018 -12.69 -14.08 18.58
C SER A 1018 -12.74 -12.61 18.15
N ALA A 1019 -11.94 -11.78 18.82
CA ALA A 1019 -11.71 -10.41 18.40
C ALA A 1019 -11.20 -10.38 16.95
N PRO A 1020 -11.48 -9.33 16.18
CA PRO A 1020 -10.87 -9.13 14.87
C PRO A 1020 -9.36 -9.33 14.93
N VAL A 1021 -8.80 -10.08 13.99
CA VAL A 1021 -7.36 -10.30 13.82
C VAL A 1021 -6.98 -9.91 12.38
N GLU A 1022 -5.74 -9.49 12.15
CA GLU A 1022 -5.28 -9.12 10.81
C GLU A 1022 -5.23 -10.32 9.86
N ALA A 1023 -4.82 -11.48 10.38
CA ALA A 1023 -4.69 -12.73 9.64
C ALA A 1023 -5.06 -13.93 10.51
N ALA A 1024 -5.46 -15.04 9.88
CA ALA A 1024 -5.38 -16.35 10.50
C ALA A 1024 -3.95 -16.87 10.42
N GLU A 1025 -3.41 -17.38 11.52
CA GLU A 1025 -2.08 -17.96 11.55
C GLU A 1025 -2.14 -19.45 11.89
N LEU A 1026 -1.26 -20.23 11.27
CA LEU A 1026 -1.07 -21.63 11.59
C LEU A 1026 0.42 -21.89 11.80
N VAL A 1027 0.74 -22.47 12.95
CA VAL A 1027 2.11 -22.83 13.33
C VAL A 1027 2.28 -24.30 13.12
N PHE A 1028 3.36 -24.70 12.47
CA PHE A 1028 3.73 -26.08 12.22
C PHE A 1028 4.93 -26.50 13.05
N ASN A 1029 5.02 -27.80 13.30
CA ASN A 1029 6.16 -28.44 13.95
C ASN A 1029 7.44 -28.37 13.11
N VAL A 1030 7.32 -28.07 11.81
CA VAL A 1030 8.42 -28.09 10.85
C VAL A 1030 8.28 -26.97 9.81
N PRO A 1031 9.38 -26.52 9.18
CA PRO A 1031 9.30 -25.57 8.08
C PRO A 1031 8.47 -26.12 6.91
N LEU A 1032 7.62 -25.28 6.34
CA LEU A 1032 6.82 -25.56 5.16
C LEU A 1032 7.63 -25.38 3.88
N ASP A 1033 7.25 -26.12 2.84
CA ASP A 1033 7.67 -25.88 1.47
C ASP A 1033 6.91 -24.65 0.93
N PRO A 1034 7.57 -23.53 0.61
CA PRO A 1034 6.92 -22.34 0.06
C PRO A 1034 6.12 -22.63 -1.23
N GLY A 1035 6.52 -23.63 -2.02
CA GLY A 1035 5.79 -24.02 -3.23
C GLY A 1035 4.41 -24.64 -2.96
N SER A 1036 4.21 -25.18 -1.75
CA SER A 1036 2.96 -25.83 -1.35
C SER A 1036 1.90 -24.86 -0.79
N LEU A 1037 2.24 -23.58 -0.60
CA LEU A 1037 1.34 -22.54 -0.08
C LEU A 1037 0.15 -22.26 -1.01
N THR A 1038 0.21 -22.68 -2.27
CA THR A 1038 -0.91 -22.65 -3.23
C THR A 1038 -2.12 -23.49 -2.79
N HIS A 1039 -1.93 -24.39 -1.81
CA HIS A 1039 -3.01 -25.18 -1.21
C HIS A 1039 -3.67 -24.52 -0.01
N VAL A 1040 -3.39 -23.23 0.21
CA VAL A 1040 -4.00 -22.42 1.26
C VAL A 1040 -5.03 -21.51 0.61
N ARG A 1041 -6.26 -21.60 1.09
CA ARG A 1041 -7.41 -20.87 0.56
C ARG A 1041 -8.01 -20.00 1.65
N LEU A 1042 -8.65 -18.91 1.23
CA LEU A 1042 -9.43 -18.08 2.12
C LEU A 1042 -10.87 -18.04 1.60
N LEU A 1043 -11.81 -18.40 2.46
CA LEU A 1043 -13.23 -18.42 2.14
C LEU A 1043 -13.93 -17.23 2.77
N ASP A 1044 -14.86 -16.60 2.04
CA ASP A 1044 -15.79 -15.61 2.58
C ASP A 1044 -16.93 -16.28 3.40
N PRO A 1045 -17.84 -15.51 4.03
CA PRO A 1045 -18.98 -16.06 4.76
C PRO A 1045 -19.93 -16.95 3.93
N SER A 1046 -19.91 -16.81 2.60
CA SER A 1046 -20.70 -17.63 1.68
C SER A 1046 -19.98 -18.94 1.27
N GLY A 1047 -18.75 -19.14 1.73
CA GLY A 1047 -17.91 -20.28 1.38
C GLY A 1047 -17.23 -20.17 0.02
N ARG A 1048 -17.20 -18.97 -0.59
CA ARG A 1048 -16.51 -18.72 -1.86
C ARG A 1048 -15.06 -18.33 -1.61
N ASP A 1049 -14.16 -18.75 -2.51
CA ASP A 1049 -12.77 -18.33 -2.47
C ASP A 1049 -12.65 -16.82 -2.70
N VAL A 1050 -11.81 -16.18 -1.91
CA VAL A 1050 -11.38 -14.78 -2.11
C VAL A 1050 -9.86 -14.71 -2.22
N PRO A 1051 -9.31 -13.71 -2.93
CA PRO A 1051 -7.87 -13.51 -3.01
C PRO A 1051 -7.27 -13.36 -1.60
N ALA A 1052 -6.26 -14.19 -1.32
CA ALA A 1052 -5.59 -14.23 -0.03
C ALA A 1052 -4.12 -13.80 -0.16
N LYS A 1053 -3.65 -13.01 0.82
CA LYS A 1053 -2.23 -12.81 1.08
C LYS A 1053 -1.77 -13.91 2.04
N THR A 1054 -0.97 -14.84 1.52
CA THR A 1054 -0.39 -15.94 2.29
C THR A 1054 1.09 -15.66 2.51
N VAL A 1055 1.48 -15.42 3.76
CA VAL A 1055 2.86 -15.09 4.14
C VAL A 1055 3.43 -16.22 4.98
N LEU A 1056 4.58 -16.74 4.55
CA LEU A 1056 5.36 -17.67 5.35
C LEU A 1056 6.43 -16.91 6.10
N ASP A 1057 6.54 -17.15 7.40
CA ASP A 1057 7.53 -16.48 8.22
C ASP A 1057 8.97 -16.96 7.92
N PRO A 1058 10.01 -16.22 8.36
CA PRO A 1058 11.40 -16.59 8.05
C PRO A 1058 11.85 -17.95 8.60
N SER A 1059 11.18 -18.50 9.62
CA SER A 1059 11.45 -19.87 10.08
C SER A 1059 10.82 -20.95 9.19
N GLY A 1060 9.92 -20.56 8.29
CA GLY A 1060 9.11 -21.47 7.49
C GLY A 1060 8.03 -22.17 8.30
N THR A 1061 7.93 -21.96 9.60
CA THR A 1061 7.06 -22.74 10.49
C THR A 1061 5.73 -22.05 10.77
N VAL A 1062 5.60 -20.76 10.48
CA VAL A 1062 4.35 -20.01 10.70
C VAL A 1062 3.85 -19.49 9.36
N ILE A 1063 2.61 -19.81 9.04
CA ILE A 1063 1.92 -19.27 7.88
C ILE A 1063 0.82 -18.32 8.36
N SER A 1064 0.74 -17.15 7.75
CA SER A 1064 -0.30 -16.15 8.00
C SER A 1064 -1.14 -15.99 6.74
N VAL A 1065 -2.46 -15.92 6.90
CA VAL A 1065 -3.43 -15.84 5.80
C VAL A 1065 -4.40 -14.71 6.10
N SER A 1066 -4.38 -13.68 5.26
CA SER A 1066 -5.32 -12.55 5.32
C SER A 1066 -5.99 -12.33 3.96
N PRO A 1067 -7.19 -11.74 3.89
CA PRO A 1067 -7.74 -11.30 2.61
C PRO A 1067 -6.86 -10.19 2.02
N GLN A 1068 -6.70 -10.15 0.69
CA GLN A 1068 -6.06 -9.01 0.02
C GLN A 1068 -6.91 -7.72 0.17
N GLU A 1069 -8.24 -7.88 0.14
CA GLU A 1069 -9.21 -6.78 0.32
C GLU A 1069 -10.18 -7.13 1.48
N PRO A 1070 -9.86 -6.75 2.73
CA PRO A 1070 -10.69 -7.06 3.90
C PRO A 1070 -11.97 -6.19 3.94
N HIS A 1071 -13.14 -6.83 3.89
CA HIS A 1071 -14.42 -6.17 4.15
C HIS A 1071 -14.76 -6.19 5.64
N GLN A 1072 -15.02 -5.01 6.21
CA GLN A 1072 -15.51 -4.90 7.58
C GLN A 1072 -16.82 -5.68 7.75
N ALA A 1073 -16.87 -6.54 8.78
CA ALA A 1073 -17.95 -7.47 9.14
C ALA A 1073 -17.89 -8.90 8.57
N ASN A 1074 -17.04 -9.20 7.58
CA ASN A 1074 -16.92 -10.56 7.08
C ASN A 1074 -16.14 -11.46 8.05
N THR A 1075 -16.69 -12.63 8.33
CA THR A 1075 -15.95 -13.74 8.96
C THR A 1075 -15.39 -14.59 7.83
N TYR A 1076 -14.08 -14.59 7.70
CA TYR A 1076 -13.36 -15.41 6.73
C TYR A 1076 -13.03 -16.77 7.35
N THR A 1077 -12.78 -17.76 6.51
CA THR A 1077 -12.23 -19.05 6.93
C THR A 1077 -10.96 -19.35 6.15
N ALA A 1078 -9.81 -19.35 6.82
CA ALA A 1078 -8.58 -19.85 6.23
C ALA A 1078 -8.61 -21.38 6.21
N VAL A 1079 -8.36 -21.96 5.05
CA VAL A 1079 -8.37 -23.41 4.80
C VAL A 1079 -6.97 -23.84 4.38
N PHE A 1080 -6.37 -24.71 5.19
CA PHE A 1080 -5.05 -25.29 4.94
C PHE A 1080 -5.25 -26.71 4.45
N GLY A 1081 -5.14 -26.91 3.13
CA GLY A 1081 -5.41 -28.20 2.49
C GLY A 1081 -4.37 -29.28 2.82
N THR A 1082 -4.75 -30.55 2.71
CA THR A 1082 -3.87 -31.71 2.96
C THR A 1082 -2.67 -31.80 2.01
N MET A 1083 -2.70 -31.04 0.91
CA MET A 1083 -1.60 -30.95 -0.04
C MET A 1083 -0.51 -29.94 0.37
N LEU A 1084 -0.71 -29.20 1.47
CA LEU A 1084 0.34 -28.40 2.09
C LEU A 1084 1.48 -29.32 2.53
N LYS A 1085 2.73 -28.93 2.24
CA LYS A 1085 3.91 -29.75 2.47
C LYS A 1085 4.90 -29.09 3.41
N ALA A 1086 5.58 -29.91 4.19
CA ALA A 1086 6.82 -29.56 4.86
C ALA A 1086 7.94 -29.42 3.81
N ALA A 1087 9.01 -28.69 4.15
CA ALA A 1087 10.19 -28.54 3.28
C ALA A 1087 10.89 -29.90 2.99
N ASP A 1088 10.66 -30.91 3.82
CA ASP A 1088 11.11 -32.28 3.61
C ASP A 1088 10.15 -33.15 2.77
N GLY A 1089 9.03 -32.58 2.31
CA GLY A 1089 8.06 -33.22 1.40
C GLY A 1089 6.85 -33.88 2.08
N ARG A 1090 6.79 -33.95 3.42
CA ARG A 1090 5.64 -34.56 4.13
C ARG A 1090 4.38 -33.71 4.02
N LEU A 1091 3.23 -34.36 3.91
CA LEU A 1091 1.92 -33.73 3.70
C LEU A 1091 1.19 -33.45 5.02
N LEU A 1092 0.37 -32.40 5.02
CA LEU A 1092 -0.52 -32.08 6.13
C LEU A 1092 -1.56 -33.20 6.32
N ALA A 1093 -1.57 -33.82 7.51
CA ALA A 1093 -2.35 -35.03 7.75
C ALA A 1093 -3.88 -34.84 7.55
N SER A 1094 -4.40 -33.66 7.90
CA SER A 1094 -5.81 -33.32 7.77
C SER A 1094 -5.99 -31.85 7.43
N GLU A 1095 -7.01 -31.54 6.62
CA GLU A 1095 -7.39 -30.15 6.34
C GLU A 1095 -7.69 -29.40 7.64
N THR A 1096 -7.08 -28.22 7.81
CA THR A 1096 -7.31 -27.37 8.97
C THR A 1096 -8.10 -26.14 8.55
N ARG A 1097 -9.12 -25.76 9.32
CA ARG A 1097 -9.98 -24.61 9.04
C ARG A 1097 -9.96 -23.65 10.22
N ILE A 1098 -9.66 -22.39 9.95
CA ILE A 1098 -9.57 -21.34 10.96
C ILE A 1098 -10.54 -20.22 10.60
N PRO A 1099 -11.71 -20.13 11.27
CA PRO A 1099 -12.59 -18.98 11.11
C PRO A 1099 -12.01 -17.77 11.86
N PHE A 1100 -12.02 -16.61 11.22
CA PHE A 1100 -11.58 -15.35 11.82
C PHE A 1100 -12.28 -14.13 11.22
N LYS A 1101 -12.34 -13.02 11.95
CA LYS A 1101 -12.79 -11.73 11.42
C LYS A 1101 -11.56 -10.92 11.06
N ALA A 1102 -11.42 -10.52 9.79
CA ALA A 1102 -10.31 -9.68 9.36
C ALA A 1102 -10.47 -8.26 9.94
N LEU A 1103 -9.40 -7.71 10.49
CA LEU A 1103 -9.29 -6.26 10.68
C LEU A 1103 -9.24 -5.61 9.30
N SER A 1104 -10.25 -4.82 8.96
CA SER A 1104 -10.13 -3.95 7.79
C SER A 1104 -9.29 -2.75 8.18
N LEU A 1105 -8.09 -2.69 7.61
CA LEU A 1105 -7.24 -1.50 7.65
C LEU A 1105 -7.86 -0.35 6.82
N ALA A 1106 -8.85 -0.64 5.96
CA ALA A 1106 -9.42 0.31 5.02
C ALA A 1106 -10.45 1.29 5.63
N SER A 1107 -10.89 1.13 6.88
CA SER A 1107 -11.71 2.17 7.54
C SER A 1107 -10.91 3.17 8.35
N ALA A 1108 -9.59 3.16 8.23
CA ALA A 1108 -8.80 4.34 8.52
C ALA A 1108 -8.85 5.33 7.32
N THR A 1109 -8.94 4.86 6.08
CA THR A 1109 -8.78 5.70 4.87
C THR A 1109 -10.07 6.04 4.11
N ALA A 1110 -11.25 5.93 4.73
CA ALA A 1110 -12.49 6.34 4.08
C ALA A 1110 -13.37 7.17 5.02
N ALA A 1111 -13.03 8.46 5.15
CA ALA A 1111 -14.02 9.47 5.49
C ALA A 1111 -15.13 9.38 4.42
N SER A 1112 -16.35 9.06 4.86
CA SER A 1112 -17.53 9.12 4.01
C SER A 1112 -17.70 10.56 3.51
N PRO A 1113 -17.70 10.84 2.19
CA PRO A 1113 -18.07 12.16 1.71
C PRO A 1113 -19.53 12.39 2.09
N SER A 1114 -19.79 13.36 2.97
CA SER A 1114 -21.12 13.78 3.33
C SER A 1114 -21.91 14.19 2.09
N SER A 1115 -22.89 13.37 1.73
CA SER A 1115 -24.09 13.68 0.95
C SER A 1115 -23.97 14.77 -0.13
N ARG A 1116 -23.41 14.43 -1.29
CA ARG A 1116 -23.80 15.07 -2.57
C ARG A 1116 -24.95 14.26 -3.19
N LYS A 1117 -26.04 14.93 -3.56
CA LYS A 1117 -27.14 14.35 -4.35
C LYS A 1117 -26.59 13.97 -5.73
N VAL A 1118 -26.43 12.67 -5.98
CA VAL A 1118 -26.04 12.12 -7.29
C VAL A 1118 -27.31 11.86 -8.13
N LEU A 1119 -27.33 12.40 -9.36
CA LEU A 1119 -28.30 12.10 -10.42
C LEU A 1119 -28.22 10.62 -10.85
N PRO A 1120 -29.30 10.03 -11.39
CA PRO A 1120 -29.36 8.59 -11.62
C PRO A 1120 -28.41 8.13 -12.75
N PRO A 1121 -27.77 6.95 -12.61
CA PRO A 1121 -26.83 6.45 -13.60
C PRO A 1121 -27.53 6.00 -14.91
N PRO A 1122 -26.82 6.03 -16.05
CA PRO A 1122 -27.33 5.50 -17.30
C PRO A 1122 -27.51 3.97 -17.24
N ARG A 1123 -28.49 3.48 -18.00
CA ARG A 1123 -28.91 2.06 -18.04
C ARG A 1123 -27.77 1.12 -18.48
N PRO A 1124 -27.69 -0.08 -17.89
CA PRO A 1124 -26.68 -1.07 -18.29
C PRO A 1124 -27.00 -1.67 -19.67
N SER A 1125 -25.96 -1.76 -20.49
CA SER A 1125 -25.94 -2.52 -21.74
C SER A 1125 -25.86 -4.04 -21.48
N ARG A 1126 -26.27 -4.78 -22.51
CA ARG A 1126 -26.66 -6.20 -22.57
C ARG A 1126 -25.51 -7.18 -22.25
N PRO A 1127 -25.77 -8.39 -21.70
CA PRO A 1127 -24.70 -9.32 -21.32
C PRO A 1127 -24.07 -10.02 -22.54
N VAL A 1128 -22.74 -10.10 -22.53
CA VAL A 1128 -21.90 -10.90 -23.43
C VAL A 1128 -21.90 -12.37 -22.96
N PRO A 1129 -21.92 -13.38 -23.85
CA PRO A 1129 -21.98 -14.80 -23.45
C PRO A 1129 -20.65 -15.28 -22.85
N ALA A 1130 -20.75 -16.25 -21.93
CA ALA A 1130 -19.63 -16.90 -21.25
C ALA A 1130 -18.65 -17.59 -22.23
N PRO A 1131 -17.33 -17.58 -21.94
CA PRO A 1131 -16.36 -18.38 -22.69
C PRO A 1131 -16.41 -19.85 -22.26
N ASP A 1132 -16.33 -20.73 -23.26
CA ASP A 1132 -16.35 -22.19 -23.15
C ASP A 1132 -15.20 -22.78 -22.33
N GLU A 1133 -15.47 -23.95 -21.76
CA GLU A 1133 -14.57 -24.81 -20.99
C GLU A 1133 -13.23 -25.10 -21.69
N VAL A 1134 -12.13 -24.83 -20.98
CA VAL A 1134 -10.78 -25.28 -21.36
C VAL A 1134 -10.58 -26.73 -20.87
N PRO A 1135 -10.20 -27.68 -21.73
CA PRO A 1135 -9.92 -29.06 -21.30
C PRO A 1135 -8.59 -29.15 -20.54
N SER A 1136 -8.58 -29.97 -19.49
CA SER A 1136 -7.44 -30.25 -18.62
C SER A 1136 -6.28 -30.96 -19.37
N SER A 1137 -5.07 -30.38 -19.31
CA SER A 1137 -3.83 -31.01 -19.78
C SER A 1137 -3.34 -32.15 -18.86
N PRO A 1138 -2.83 -33.26 -19.40
CA PRO A 1138 -2.17 -34.32 -18.63
C PRO A 1138 -0.71 -33.97 -18.28
N ALA A 1139 -0.20 -34.57 -17.21
CA ALA A 1139 1.13 -34.33 -16.63
C ALA A 1139 2.30 -34.74 -17.56
N PRO A 1140 3.43 -33.99 -17.61
CA PRO A 1140 4.60 -34.38 -18.39
C PRO A 1140 5.67 -35.08 -17.53
N SER A 1141 6.12 -36.25 -17.99
CA SER A 1141 7.41 -36.84 -17.61
C SER A 1141 8.39 -36.94 -18.79
N GLY A 1142 8.26 -36.03 -19.77
CA GLY A 1142 9.18 -35.93 -20.90
C GLY A 1142 10.51 -35.28 -20.50
N ALA A 1143 11.63 -35.75 -21.05
CA ALA A 1143 12.94 -35.14 -20.85
C ALA A 1143 12.97 -33.73 -21.47
N ALA A 1144 13.21 -32.69 -20.66
CA ALA A 1144 13.29 -31.30 -21.13
C ALA A 1144 14.37 -31.14 -22.21
N GLY A 1145 14.06 -30.37 -23.27
CA GLY A 1145 15.00 -30.05 -24.34
C GLY A 1145 16.06 -29.04 -23.90
N ARG A 1146 17.27 -29.09 -24.47
CA ARG A 1146 18.35 -28.16 -24.12
C ARG A 1146 18.21 -26.86 -24.91
N ALA A 1147 18.43 -25.72 -24.25
CA ALA A 1147 18.40 -24.40 -24.86
C ALA A 1147 19.47 -23.46 -24.28
N GLN A 1148 19.63 -22.32 -24.94
CA GLN A 1148 20.28 -21.13 -24.39
C GLN A 1148 19.31 -19.96 -24.54
N ILE A 1149 19.31 -19.07 -23.55
CA ILE A 1149 18.58 -17.81 -23.58
C ILE A 1149 19.55 -16.65 -23.40
N THR A 1150 19.44 -15.62 -24.24
CA THR A 1150 20.20 -14.38 -24.12
C THR A 1150 19.26 -13.26 -23.71
N LEU A 1151 19.56 -12.62 -22.59
CA LEU A 1151 18.82 -11.47 -22.06
C LEU A 1151 19.58 -10.19 -22.41
N SER A 1152 18.90 -9.17 -22.93
CA SER A 1152 19.45 -7.87 -23.29
C SER A 1152 19.01 -6.82 -22.26
N LEU A 1153 19.78 -6.71 -21.17
CA LEU A 1153 19.58 -5.80 -20.04
C LEU A 1153 20.68 -4.72 -20.05
N GLY A 1154 20.73 -3.90 -21.10
CA GLY A 1154 21.85 -2.96 -21.36
C GLY A 1154 23.15 -3.63 -21.82
N GLN A 1155 23.50 -4.79 -21.26
CA GLN A 1155 24.49 -5.74 -21.79
C GLN A 1155 23.82 -7.12 -22.00
N SER A 1156 24.22 -7.82 -23.06
CA SER A 1156 23.66 -9.14 -23.36
C SER A 1156 24.31 -10.24 -22.51
N VAL A 1157 23.50 -11.03 -21.80
CA VAL A 1157 23.95 -12.18 -20.99
C VAL A 1157 23.30 -13.45 -21.53
N THR A 1158 24.10 -14.45 -21.91
CA THR A 1158 23.62 -15.77 -22.36
C THR A 1158 23.68 -16.78 -21.23
N LEU A 1159 22.54 -17.39 -20.92
CA LEU A 1159 22.33 -18.35 -19.83
C LEU A 1159 21.93 -19.72 -20.40
N PRO A 1160 22.30 -20.83 -19.73
CA PRO A 1160 21.74 -22.14 -20.03
C PRO A 1160 20.24 -22.15 -19.74
N ALA A 1161 19.46 -22.73 -20.64
CA ALA A 1161 18.01 -22.85 -20.53
C ALA A 1161 17.52 -24.26 -20.87
N GLN A 1162 16.27 -24.54 -20.56
CA GLN A 1162 15.58 -25.79 -20.88
C GLN A 1162 14.25 -25.47 -21.57
N ILE A 1163 13.95 -26.14 -22.69
CA ILE A 1163 12.62 -26.12 -23.30
C ILE A 1163 11.78 -27.20 -22.63
N LEU A 1164 10.75 -26.79 -21.90
CA LEU A 1164 9.89 -27.71 -21.16
C LEU A 1164 8.79 -28.29 -22.05
N SER A 1165 8.28 -27.51 -22.99
CA SER A 1165 7.24 -27.92 -23.94
C SER A 1165 7.32 -27.10 -25.24
N CYS A 1166 6.91 -27.73 -26.34
CA CYS A 1166 6.70 -27.08 -27.63
C CYS A 1166 5.41 -27.63 -28.25
N GLU A 1167 4.55 -26.75 -28.73
CA GLU A 1167 3.37 -27.12 -29.50
C GLU A 1167 3.31 -26.27 -30.75
N SER A 1168 3.19 -26.87 -31.94
CA SER A 1168 2.99 -26.14 -33.19
C SER A 1168 1.74 -26.64 -33.90
N ASN A 1169 0.82 -25.74 -34.23
CA ASN A 1169 -0.31 -25.99 -35.12
C ASN A 1169 -0.24 -25.03 -36.33
N ALA A 1170 -1.05 -25.24 -37.35
CA ALA A 1170 -1.05 -24.37 -38.54
C ALA A 1170 -1.39 -22.91 -38.16
N GLY A 1171 -0.36 -22.06 -38.09
CA GLY A 1171 -0.47 -20.64 -37.74
C GLY A 1171 -0.37 -20.30 -36.25
N THR A 1172 -0.26 -21.28 -35.33
CA THR A 1172 -0.08 -21.04 -33.89
C THR A 1172 1.10 -21.83 -33.33
N GLY A 1173 1.72 -21.32 -32.28
CA GLY A 1173 2.83 -21.99 -31.63
C GLY A 1173 2.93 -21.60 -30.16
N THR A 1174 3.29 -22.55 -29.30
CA THR A 1174 3.54 -22.33 -27.88
C THR A 1174 4.90 -22.92 -27.51
N VAL A 1175 5.69 -22.19 -26.73
CA VAL A 1175 6.92 -22.70 -26.13
C VAL A 1175 7.04 -22.27 -24.67
N GLU A 1176 7.41 -23.20 -23.78
CA GLU A 1176 7.74 -22.91 -22.37
C GLU A 1176 9.24 -23.10 -22.15
N ILE A 1177 9.92 -22.05 -21.71
CA ILE A 1177 11.37 -21.97 -21.51
C ILE A 1177 11.65 -21.76 -20.03
N ARG A 1178 12.53 -22.57 -19.43
CA ARG A 1178 13.04 -22.40 -18.06
C ARG A 1178 14.52 -22.05 -18.07
N PHE A 1179 14.93 -21.09 -17.26
CA PHE A 1179 16.34 -20.71 -17.08
C PHE A 1179 16.57 -20.18 -15.66
N GLU A 1180 17.81 -19.98 -15.26
CA GLU A 1180 18.18 -19.43 -13.95
C GLU A 1180 19.07 -18.21 -14.16
N THR A 1181 18.68 -17.06 -13.62
CA THR A 1181 19.53 -15.85 -13.58
C THR A 1181 20.47 -15.89 -12.38
N GLU A 1182 20.07 -16.56 -11.30
CA GLU A 1182 20.86 -16.87 -10.11
C GLU A 1182 20.68 -18.35 -9.76
N PRO A 1183 21.73 -19.04 -9.25
CA PRO A 1183 21.65 -20.45 -8.90
C PRO A 1183 20.51 -20.73 -7.90
N GLY A 1184 19.54 -21.57 -8.30
CA GLY A 1184 18.41 -21.95 -7.45
C GLY A 1184 17.15 -21.09 -7.58
N THR A 1185 17.14 -20.09 -8.47
CA THR A 1185 16.00 -19.18 -8.69
C THR A 1185 15.45 -19.34 -10.12
N PRO A 1186 14.67 -20.41 -10.41
CA PRO A 1186 14.21 -20.69 -11.76
C PRO A 1186 13.20 -19.66 -12.24
N GLN A 1187 13.46 -19.13 -13.42
CA GLN A 1187 12.59 -18.26 -14.20
C GLN A 1187 11.92 -19.07 -15.30
N LYS A 1188 10.68 -18.73 -15.64
CA LYS A 1188 9.96 -19.36 -16.76
C LYS A 1188 9.37 -18.33 -17.70
N ILE A 1189 9.61 -18.49 -19.00
CA ILE A 1189 8.95 -17.73 -20.05
C ILE A 1189 8.02 -18.65 -20.83
N LEU A 1190 6.74 -18.30 -20.87
CA LEU A 1190 5.74 -18.90 -21.76
C LEU A 1190 5.50 -17.97 -22.94
N MET A 1191 5.80 -18.41 -24.16
CA MET A 1191 5.47 -17.67 -25.37
C MET A 1191 4.36 -18.35 -26.16
N LYS A 1192 3.42 -17.56 -26.67
CA LYS A 1192 2.31 -18.03 -27.53
C LYS A 1192 2.15 -17.13 -28.75
N ARG A 1193 2.05 -17.74 -29.93
CA ARG A 1193 1.68 -17.09 -31.20
C ARG A 1193 0.22 -17.38 -31.53
N SER A 1194 -0.59 -16.34 -31.73
CA SER A 1194 -1.97 -16.42 -32.19
C SER A 1194 -2.05 -16.62 -33.72
N VAL A 1195 -3.23 -16.99 -34.22
CA VAL A 1195 -3.49 -17.18 -35.66
C VAL A 1195 -3.27 -15.90 -36.47
N GLU A 1196 -3.41 -14.74 -35.83
CA GLU A 1196 -3.26 -13.41 -36.43
C GLU A 1196 -1.81 -12.92 -36.44
N GLY A 1197 -0.85 -13.73 -35.97
CA GLY A 1197 0.57 -13.37 -35.93
C GLY A 1197 1.00 -12.58 -34.69
N LEU A 1198 0.08 -12.32 -33.74
CA LEU A 1198 0.42 -11.69 -32.47
C LEU A 1198 1.14 -12.69 -31.56
N ILE A 1199 2.30 -12.31 -31.04
CA ILE A 1199 3.10 -13.09 -30.12
C ILE A 1199 2.95 -12.48 -28.72
N SER A 1200 2.68 -13.32 -27.74
CA SER A 1200 2.66 -12.96 -26.33
C SER A 1200 3.76 -13.70 -25.58
N ALA A 1201 4.36 -13.04 -24.60
CA ALA A 1201 5.32 -13.62 -23.67
C ALA A 1201 4.85 -13.36 -22.25
N THR A 1202 4.97 -14.35 -21.38
CA THR A 1202 4.69 -14.24 -19.95
C THR A 1202 5.88 -14.77 -19.16
N LEU A 1203 6.55 -13.90 -18.41
CA LEU A 1203 7.60 -14.28 -17.47
C LEU A 1203 6.98 -14.53 -16.10
N SER A 1204 7.16 -15.73 -15.57
CA SER A 1204 6.80 -16.08 -14.19
C SER A 1204 8.06 -16.32 -13.36
N ARG A 1205 8.12 -15.69 -12.18
CA ARG A 1205 9.16 -15.91 -11.16
C ARG A 1205 8.55 -16.74 -10.03
N SER A 1206 9.35 -17.55 -9.34
CA SER A 1206 8.86 -18.45 -8.28
C SER A 1206 8.20 -17.76 -7.07
N THR A 1207 8.35 -16.43 -6.92
CA THR A 1207 7.92 -15.68 -5.71
C THR A 1207 7.28 -14.31 -6.00
N SER A 1208 7.00 -13.92 -7.25
CA SER A 1208 6.51 -12.57 -7.59
C SER A 1208 5.46 -12.55 -8.72
N ALA A 1209 4.88 -11.36 -9.00
CA ALA A 1209 3.91 -11.11 -10.07
C ALA A 1209 4.41 -11.55 -11.46
N GLU A 1210 3.48 -11.95 -12.33
CA GLU A 1210 3.74 -12.30 -13.73
C GLU A 1210 3.93 -11.04 -14.58
N ILE A 1211 4.93 -11.04 -15.47
CA ILE A 1211 5.14 -9.95 -16.43
C ILE A 1211 4.59 -10.41 -17.78
N HIS A 1212 3.60 -9.70 -18.30
CA HIS A 1212 2.97 -9.98 -19.58
C HIS A 1212 3.37 -8.94 -20.63
N SER A 1213 3.76 -9.39 -21.81
CA SER A 1213 4.07 -8.51 -22.94
C SER A 1213 3.56 -9.13 -24.23
N LYS A 1214 3.22 -8.29 -25.20
CA LYS A 1214 2.73 -8.69 -26.53
C LYS A 1214 3.41 -7.87 -27.61
N GLY A 1215 3.62 -8.47 -28.78
CA GLY A 1215 4.14 -7.80 -29.96
C GLY A 1215 3.80 -8.56 -31.24
N GLU A 1216 3.87 -7.87 -32.37
CA GLU A 1216 3.64 -8.46 -33.70
C GLU A 1216 4.88 -9.19 -34.21
N ASP A 1217 4.70 -10.26 -34.99
CA ASP A 1217 5.80 -11.04 -35.57
C ASP A 1217 6.74 -10.15 -36.42
N GLY A 1218 8.00 -10.01 -35.99
CA GLY A 1218 8.96 -9.04 -36.52
C GLY A 1218 10.38 -9.24 -35.98
N ALA A 1219 11.22 -8.19 -36.06
CA ALA A 1219 12.63 -8.26 -35.66
C ALA A 1219 12.81 -8.52 -34.15
N ASP A 1220 11.95 -7.91 -33.32
CA ASP A 1220 12.05 -7.99 -31.85
C ASP A 1220 11.15 -9.07 -31.24
N TRP A 1221 10.17 -9.56 -32.00
CA TRP A 1221 9.19 -10.56 -31.58
C TRP A 1221 9.11 -11.67 -32.62
N PHE A 1222 9.55 -12.89 -32.28
CA PHE A 1222 9.45 -14.03 -33.19
C PHE A 1222 9.27 -15.33 -32.42
N LEU A 1223 8.62 -16.32 -33.04
CA LEU A 1223 8.48 -17.67 -32.49
C LEU A 1223 8.45 -18.68 -33.64
N THR A 1224 9.61 -19.25 -33.95
CA THR A 1224 9.78 -20.25 -35.00
C THR A 1224 9.98 -21.63 -34.38
N LEU A 1225 9.04 -22.53 -34.66
CA LEU A 1225 9.11 -23.95 -34.34
C LEU A 1225 9.29 -24.73 -35.64
N LYS A 1226 10.49 -25.24 -35.92
CA LYS A 1226 10.77 -25.97 -37.17
C LYS A 1226 11.74 -27.11 -36.92
N ASP A 1227 11.42 -28.29 -37.45
CA ASP A 1227 12.26 -29.50 -37.38
C ASP A 1227 12.69 -29.85 -35.94
N GLY A 1228 11.81 -29.66 -34.95
CA GLY A 1228 12.09 -29.89 -33.53
C GLY A 1228 13.03 -28.85 -32.89
N ARG A 1229 13.35 -27.75 -33.58
CA ARG A 1229 14.14 -26.64 -33.05
C ARG A 1229 13.24 -25.44 -32.74
N VAL A 1230 13.56 -24.77 -31.64
CA VAL A 1230 12.93 -23.50 -31.21
C VAL A 1230 13.90 -22.37 -31.48
N SER A 1231 13.38 -21.30 -32.10
CA SER A 1231 13.96 -19.97 -32.05
C SER A 1231 12.86 -18.99 -31.65
N ALA A 1232 13.01 -18.34 -30.50
CA ALA A 1232 12.00 -17.45 -29.93
C ALA A 1232 12.63 -16.15 -29.42
N GLY A 1233 11.93 -15.03 -29.54
CA GLY A 1233 12.40 -13.74 -29.04
C GLY A 1233 11.24 -12.78 -28.79
N GLY A 1234 11.43 -11.89 -27.82
CA GLY A 1234 10.43 -10.91 -27.40
C GLY A 1234 11.02 -9.87 -26.46
N ILE A 1235 10.21 -8.90 -26.08
CA ILE A 1235 10.54 -7.90 -25.08
C ILE A 1235 9.62 -8.10 -23.88
N LEU A 1236 10.19 -8.21 -22.68
CA LEU A 1236 9.44 -8.25 -21.43
C LEU A 1236 9.47 -6.85 -20.81
N SER A 1237 8.31 -6.21 -20.67
CA SER A 1237 8.16 -4.90 -20.06
C SER A 1237 7.26 -4.97 -18.82
N GLY A 1238 7.73 -4.44 -17.70
CA GLY A 1238 6.99 -4.33 -16.44
C GLY A 1238 7.68 -3.36 -15.48
N GLU A 1239 6.89 -2.62 -14.69
CA GLU A 1239 7.36 -1.68 -13.64
C GLU A 1239 8.61 -0.86 -14.04
N GLY A 1240 8.57 -0.19 -15.20
CA GLY A 1240 9.65 0.71 -15.65
C GLY A 1240 10.91 0.05 -16.21
N MET A 1241 10.97 -1.29 -16.29
CA MET A 1241 12.06 -2.01 -16.95
C MET A 1241 11.59 -2.70 -18.23
N SER A 1242 12.40 -2.61 -19.30
CA SER A 1242 12.24 -3.43 -20.51
C SER A 1242 13.48 -4.30 -20.74
N ALA A 1243 13.25 -5.57 -21.03
CA ALA A 1243 14.30 -6.56 -21.25
C ALA A 1243 14.00 -7.36 -22.52
N GLY A 1244 14.82 -7.19 -23.56
CA GLY A 1244 14.77 -8.07 -24.72
C GLY A 1244 15.29 -9.47 -24.36
N PHE A 1245 14.72 -10.53 -24.93
CA PHE A 1245 15.28 -11.86 -24.83
C PHE A 1245 15.25 -12.59 -26.17
N THR A 1246 16.22 -13.48 -26.38
CA THR A 1246 16.23 -14.45 -27.47
C THR A 1246 16.60 -15.83 -26.94
N ALA A 1247 15.86 -16.86 -27.32
CA ALA A 1247 16.06 -18.23 -26.90
C ALA A 1247 16.18 -19.16 -28.12
N ASN A 1248 17.19 -20.03 -28.09
CA ASN A 1248 17.43 -21.03 -29.12
C ASN A 1248 17.64 -22.39 -28.48
N GLY A 1249 16.94 -23.43 -28.96
CA GLY A 1249 17.02 -24.76 -28.37
C GLY A 1249 16.37 -25.85 -29.19
N GLU A 1250 16.34 -27.05 -28.63
CA GLU A 1250 15.64 -28.20 -29.17
C GLU A 1250 14.39 -28.46 -28.33
N CYS A 1251 13.25 -28.72 -28.98
CA CYS A 1251 12.05 -29.16 -28.29
C CYS A 1251 12.31 -30.52 -27.62
N PRO A 1252 11.71 -30.79 -26.45
CA PRO A 1252 11.73 -32.13 -25.89
C PRO A 1252 11.20 -33.11 -26.94
N SER A 1253 11.89 -34.24 -27.15
CA SER A 1253 11.47 -35.26 -28.10
C SER A 1253 10.12 -35.82 -27.68
N GLY A 1254 9.04 -35.37 -28.33
CA GLY A 1254 7.68 -35.88 -28.18
C GLY A 1254 7.49 -37.21 -28.85
#